data_AF-A0A6G7XAS8-F1
#
_entry.id   AF-A0A6G7XAS8-F1
#
_cell.length_a   1.000
_cell.length_b   1.000
_cell.length_c   1.000
_cell.angle_alpha   90.00
_cell.angle_beta   90.00
_cell.angle_gamma   90.00
#
_symmetry.space_group_name_H-M   'P 1'
#
loop_
_entity.id
_entity.type
_entity.pdbx_description
1 polymer ?
#
loop_
_entity_poly.entity_id
_entity_poly.type
_entity_poly.pdbx_seq_one_letter_code
_entity_poly.pdbx_strand_id
1 'polypeptide(L)'
;MSMISTSNISAQNIVTIFGQEKIEKTDEGEVSHHFRNGFLLPGGTNPGTLFNGQDMIGWLYATGNFKTPTNNATIGYSYPNMDSQVEDAYLKWLAQSNGEKAMEALPQWTWAAMESDSTGLFKRPEMRSAFLYTSYDSPKEQIVLLEATGGTRTYVNGMPHEGDHYDFGYTLTPIKLKKGLNEFVYTPGRFGKVASKLVKPDKPVMFTKRDMTIPDIIIGEDDSKWAAIRVINSTEKPLQGLTIRATLPDGRKEEYKTQDVMQLSVRKLRYKIPAVANSSSADGKVTAKIELLDKSGKVIDQTEVELRQVLPSAHHERTFVSGIDGSVQYFSVAPAIRNNQKDTKAMVLTVHGAGVEARNQARAYKSKDWTDIIAATNRRPYGFNWEEWGRMDALEVLAEAKRIYQPDNSKIYLTGHSMGGHGSWFLGTTYPDKFAAVAPSAGYPDIAAYGRGRGDDMHDKNSNYNAFKRGGNGGRVISLAPNLKQSGVYVFHGSADSVVSPSQARRMREVLGKFHPDFCYYEYPGGEHWFGDHSVDWPPIFEFFSRHSIPQAKDVKEIDFHTASPAISPTDYWVNVEQQIKPYDFSNIKVNLSNDTIKVTKIENVTLLVLDIPALALPNAQATIDIAGQTLSVPTAKKAILALEGDKWLIKDGMNLKHKYSARYGGFKNAYTNNVVFVYSTNGTAKENEWYQNKARFDAETFYYRGNGSIDVIADTEYSVAKYPDRNVVIYGNKDNNRAWSVLLKNSPIQVGKGVITAGGRTFTGDDLGTYFVYPHPNSNTASVGVVAGTGDAGMRATSPNNYISGITGFPDLMIYRADVLKDGLTGMEVAGFFDNDWTLTNQDF
;
A
#
# COMPACT_ATOMS: atom_id res chain seq x y z
N MET A 1 -61.94 46.41 13.57
CA MET A 1 -61.53 47.18 14.77
C MET A 1 -60.48 46.34 15.47
N SER A 2 -59.23 46.73 15.69
CA SER A 2 -58.62 48.06 15.80
C SER A 2 -57.13 47.94 15.42
N MET A 3 -56.65 48.91 14.63
CA MET A 3 -55.23 49.27 14.55
C MET A 3 -54.74 49.74 15.93
N ILE A 4 -53.44 49.60 16.25
CA ILE A 4 -52.56 50.71 16.69
C ILE A 4 -51.11 50.38 16.29
N SER A 5 -50.46 51.35 15.65
CA SER A 5 -49.08 51.36 15.18
C SER A 5 -48.09 51.90 16.23
N THR A 6 -46.86 51.37 16.16
CA THR A 6 -45.54 52.04 16.29
C THR A 6 -45.30 53.09 17.38
N SER A 7 -44.29 52.84 18.21
CA SER A 7 -43.32 53.87 18.58
C SER A 7 -41.89 53.33 18.53
N ASN A 8 -41.02 54.13 17.92
CA ASN A 8 -39.61 53.90 17.61
C ASN A 8 -38.74 53.80 18.86
N ILE A 9 -37.83 52.82 18.88
CA ILE A 9 -36.54 52.94 19.56
C ILE A 9 -35.46 52.68 18.52
N SER A 10 -34.52 53.61 18.43
CA SER A 10 -33.45 53.69 17.44
C SER A 10 -32.63 52.40 17.37
N ALA A 11 -32.32 52.00 16.15
CA ALA A 11 -31.32 50.99 15.85
C ALA A 11 -29.96 51.45 16.41
N GLN A 12 -29.60 50.93 17.59
CA GLN A 12 -28.19 50.80 17.93
C GLN A 12 -27.66 49.55 17.23
N ASN A 13 -26.82 49.81 16.25
CA ASN A 13 -26.18 48.85 15.38
C ASN A 13 -25.29 47.91 16.21
N ILE A 14 -25.81 46.72 16.56
CA ILE A 14 -25.11 45.69 17.36
C ILE A 14 -23.90 45.10 16.60
N VAL A 15 -23.78 45.39 15.30
CA VAL A 15 -22.68 44.98 14.42
C VAL A 15 -21.39 45.76 14.70
N THR A 16 -21.46 46.89 15.40
CA THR A 16 -20.28 47.72 15.72
C THR A 16 -19.56 47.33 17.03
N ILE A 17 -20.08 46.37 17.80
CA ILE A 17 -19.52 45.97 19.11
C ILE A 17 -18.81 44.58 19.07
N PHE A 18 -19.00 43.78 18.02
CA PHE A 18 -18.37 42.44 17.89
C PHE A 18 -17.41 42.32 16.69
N GLY A 19 -16.61 43.36 16.45
CA GLY A 19 -15.49 43.33 15.50
C GLY A 19 -14.26 42.56 16.00
N GLN A 20 -14.44 41.37 16.58
CA GLN A 20 -13.34 40.42 16.77
C GLN A 20 -13.37 39.43 15.62
N GLU A 21 -12.32 39.45 14.79
CA GLU A 21 -12.04 38.35 13.86
C GLU A 21 -12.19 37.03 14.61
N LYS A 22 -13.16 36.21 14.19
CA LYS A 22 -13.41 34.92 14.82
C LYS A 22 -12.18 34.04 14.53
N ILE A 23 -11.31 33.89 15.53
CA ILE A 23 -10.13 33.02 15.46
C ILE A 23 -10.63 31.58 15.22
N GLU A 24 -10.35 31.04 14.03
CA GLU A 24 -10.63 29.64 13.72
C GLU A 24 -9.50 28.77 14.29
N LYS A 25 -9.86 27.73 15.04
CA LYS A 25 -8.92 26.79 15.64
C LYS A 25 -9.16 25.37 15.14
N THR A 26 -8.05 24.64 15.00
CA THR A 26 -8.00 23.18 14.88
C THR A 26 -7.53 22.58 16.20
N ASP A 27 -7.57 21.25 16.34
CA ASP A 27 -7.00 20.56 17.50
C ASP A 27 -5.48 20.78 17.62
N GLU A 28 -4.82 21.10 16.51
CA GLU A 28 -3.36 21.27 16.41
C GLU A 28 -2.89 22.73 16.54
N GLY A 29 -3.80 23.69 16.42
CA GLY A 29 -3.49 25.11 16.60
C GLY A 29 -4.38 26.06 15.81
N GLU A 30 -3.91 27.29 15.64
CA GLU A 30 -4.68 28.41 15.10
C GLU A 30 -4.56 28.49 13.56
N VAL A 31 -5.69 28.62 12.87
CA VAL A 31 -5.67 28.80 11.41
C VAL A 31 -5.20 30.22 11.10
N SER A 32 -4.02 30.30 10.48
CA SER A 32 -3.34 31.56 10.13
C SER A 32 -3.65 32.04 8.71
N HIS A 33 -4.07 31.14 7.82
CA HIS A 33 -4.40 31.48 6.43
C HIS A 33 -5.32 30.44 5.79
N HIS A 34 -6.33 30.92 5.05
CA HIS A 34 -7.13 30.10 4.14
C HIS A 34 -6.75 30.43 2.70
N PHE A 35 -6.45 29.41 1.90
CA PHE A 35 -6.25 29.62 0.48
C PHE A 35 -7.61 29.78 -0.20
N ARG A 36 -7.86 30.96 -0.77
CA ARG A 36 -9.15 31.30 -1.42
C ARG A 36 -9.03 31.53 -2.92
N ASN A 37 -7.84 31.87 -3.39
CA ASN A 37 -7.56 32.19 -4.78
C ASN A 37 -6.45 31.27 -5.31
N GLY A 38 -6.54 30.92 -6.58
CA GLY A 38 -5.57 30.07 -7.24
C GLY A 38 -5.69 30.08 -8.76
N PHE A 39 -4.91 29.22 -9.39
CA PHE A 39 -4.95 28.97 -10.82
C PHE A 39 -5.07 27.46 -11.06
N LEU A 40 -5.90 27.08 -12.02
CA LEU A 40 -6.14 25.70 -12.39
C LEU A 40 -5.48 25.43 -13.74
N LEU A 41 -4.75 24.32 -13.87
CA LEU A 41 -4.09 23.87 -15.10
C LEU A 41 -4.69 22.52 -15.54
N PRO A 42 -5.60 22.50 -16.52
CA PRO A 42 -6.16 21.26 -17.06
C PRO A 42 -5.11 20.48 -17.86
N GLY A 43 -5.11 19.13 -17.76
CA GLY A 43 -4.23 18.26 -18.58
C GLY A 43 -3.58 17.07 -17.85
N GLY A 44 -3.95 16.79 -16.61
CA GLY A 44 -3.43 15.68 -15.81
C GLY A 44 -3.72 14.29 -16.39
N THR A 45 -3.00 13.28 -15.89
CA THR A 45 -3.11 11.89 -16.36
C THR A 45 -4.35 11.17 -15.87
N ASN A 46 -4.83 10.23 -16.68
CA ASN A 46 -5.77 9.22 -16.21
C ASN A 46 -5.11 8.26 -15.20
N PRO A 47 -5.73 7.97 -14.05
CA PRO A 47 -5.24 6.98 -13.10
C PRO A 47 -5.45 5.54 -13.62
N GLY A 48 -4.72 4.57 -13.05
CA GLY A 48 -5.05 3.14 -13.15
C GLY A 48 -4.25 2.31 -14.17
N THR A 49 -3.05 2.73 -14.58
CA THR A 49 -2.14 1.96 -15.45
C THR A 49 -1.07 1.23 -14.65
N LEU A 50 -0.44 0.19 -15.23
CA LEU A 50 0.69 -0.51 -14.57
C LEU A 50 1.93 0.38 -14.42
N PHE A 51 2.06 1.40 -15.28
CA PHE A 51 3.05 2.46 -15.16
C PHE A 51 2.40 3.82 -15.43
N ASN A 52 2.63 4.76 -14.53
CA ASN A 52 2.37 6.18 -14.78
C ASN A 52 3.55 6.97 -14.23
N GLY A 53 4.54 7.25 -15.06
CA GLY A 53 5.72 8.04 -14.66
C GLY A 53 5.52 9.54 -14.81
N GLN A 54 4.40 9.98 -15.38
CA GLN A 54 4.27 11.34 -15.84
C GLN A 54 3.75 12.28 -14.75
N ASP A 55 4.29 13.49 -14.74
CA ASP A 55 3.96 14.59 -13.86
C ASP A 55 4.50 15.90 -14.46
N MET A 56 3.65 16.61 -15.21
CA MET A 56 4.08 17.85 -15.89
C MET A 56 4.60 18.91 -14.90
N ILE A 57 3.99 19.04 -13.71
CA ILE A 57 4.47 20.00 -12.70
C ILE A 57 5.82 19.57 -12.15
N GLY A 58 5.98 18.27 -11.86
CA GLY A 58 7.27 17.69 -11.49
C GLY A 58 8.34 17.94 -12.55
N TRP A 59 8.01 17.80 -13.83
CA TRP A 59 8.92 18.05 -14.95
C TRP A 59 9.34 19.51 -15.05
N LEU A 60 8.39 20.45 -14.91
CA LEU A 60 8.68 21.89 -14.91
C LEU A 60 9.63 22.27 -13.77
N TYR A 61 9.46 21.69 -12.57
CA TYR A 61 10.42 21.87 -11.48
C TYR A 61 11.76 21.21 -11.77
N ALA A 62 11.77 19.98 -12.29
CA ALA A 62 12.99 19.24 -12.61
C ALA A 62 13.88 19.94 -13.64
N THR A 63 13.27 20.64 -14.59
CA THR A 63 13.96 21.33 -15.69
C THR A 63 14.18 22.82 -15.43
N GLY A 64 13.76 23.33 -14.27
CA GLY A 64 13.87 24.77 -13.94
C GLY A 64 12.93 25.66 -14.77
N ASN A 65 11.89 25.09 -15.38
CA ASN A 65 10.93 25.77 -16.25
C ASN A 65 9.64 26.19 -15.53
N PHE A 66 9.44 25.79 -14.27
CA PHE A 66 8.28 26.24 -13.49
C PHE A 66 8.33 27.75 -13.28
N LYS A 67 7.23 28.42 -13.61
CA LYS A 67 7.04 29.87 -13.42
C LYS A 67 5.74 30.09 -12.67
N THR A 68 5.74 31.04 -11.75
CA THR A 68 4.53 31.50 -11.06
C THR A 68 3.45 31.84 -12.09
N PRO A 69 2.27 31.19 -12.02
CA PRO A 69 1.25 31.32 -13.05
C PRO A 69 0.55 32.68 -13.01
N THR A 70 0.08 33.10 -14.19
CA THR A 70 -0.84 34.23 -14.36
C THR A 70 -2.03 33.77 -15.19
N ASN A 71 -3.16 34.48 -15.09
CA ASN A 71 -4.38 34.08 -15.81
C ASN A 71 -4.14 34.04 -17.32
N ASN A 72 -4.59 32.97 -17.98
CA ASN A 72 -4.41 32.67 -19.40
C ASN A 72 -2.96 32.43 -19.85
N ALA A 73 -2.01 32.28 -18.93
CA ALA A 73 -0.65 31.89 -19.30
C ALA A 73 -0.61 30.42 -19.75
N THR A 74 0.00 30.16 -20.90
CA THR A 74 0.27 28.79 -21.37
C THR A 74 1.61 28.32 -20.84
N ILE A 75 1.74 27.03 -20.53
CA ILE A 75 3.04 26.46 -20.13
C ILE A 75 3.98 26.27 -21.33
N GLY A 76 3.48 26.38 -22.58
CA GLY A 76 4.30 26.30 -23.80
C GLY A 76 4.80 24.90 -24.15
N TYR A 77 4.28 23.86 -23.50
CA TYR A 77 4.63 22.46 -23.73
C TYR A 77 3.39 21.62 -24.04
N SER A 78 3.51 20.70 -24.98
CA SER A 78 2.46 19.71 -25.25
C SER A 78 2.78 18.45 -24.48
N TYR A 79 1.79 17.98 -23.71
CA TYR A 79 1.77 16.62 -23.22
C TYR A 79 1.37 15.67 -24.35
N PRO A 80 1.81 14.40 -24.37
CA PRO A 80 1.25 13.43 -25.30
C PRO A 80 -0.25 13.34 -25.07
N ASN A 81 -1.08 13.62 -26.08
CA ASN A 81 -2.53 13.51 -25.97
C ASN A 81 -2.92 12.08 -25.53
N MET A 82 -3.17 11.88 -24.24
CA MET A 82 -4.13 10.87 -23.83
C MET A 82 -5.48 11.30 -24.39
N ASP A 83 -6.24 10.37 -24.95
CA ASP A 83 -7.46 10.64 -25.75
C ASP A 83 -8.39 11.64 -25.06
N SER A 84 -8.20 12.94 -25.37
CA SER A 84 -8.87 14.05 -24.70
C SER A 84 -10.38 14.00 -24.94
N GLN A 85 -10.81 13.28 -25.98
CA GLN A 85 -12.21 13.08 -26.31
C GLN A 85 -12.94 12.21 -25.28
N VAL A 86 -12.27 11.19 -24.73
CA VAL A 86 -12.85 10.30 -23.71
C VAL A 86 -12.98 11.03 -22.38
N GLU A 87 -11.97 11.80 -22.02
CA GLU A 87 -11.95 12.59 -20.80
C GLU A 87 -12.98 13.73 -20.85
N ASP A 88 -13.04 14.46 -21.96
CA ASP A 88 -14.06 15.49 -22.19
C ASP A 88 -15.47 14.91 -22.15
N ALA A 89 -15.70 13.73 -22.73
CA ALA A 89 -17.00 13.06 -22.70
C ALA A 89 -17.37 12.61 -21.28
N TYR A 90 -16.40 12.10 -20.50
CA TYR A 90 -16.62 11.70 -19.10
C TYR A 90 -16.94 12.91 -18.21
N LEU A 91 -16.17 14.00 -18.34
CA LEU A 91 -16.41 15.22 -17.57
C LEU A 91 -17.77 15.84 -17.92
N LYS A 92 -18.14 15.87 -19.20
CA LYS A 92 -19.48 16.31 -19.65
C LYS A 92 -20.59 15.40 -19.12
N TRP A 93 -20.41 14.08 -19.19
CA TRP A 93 -21.38 13.12 -18.61
C TRP A 93 -21.52 13.31 -17.11
N LEU A 94 -20.41 13.48 -16.38
CA LEU A 94 -20.43 13.64 -14.94
C LEU A 94 -21.13 14.94 -14.53
N ALA A 95 -20.81 16.04 -15.21
CA ALA A 95 -21.50 17.32 -15.03
C ALA A 95 -23.02 17.16 -15.25
N GLN A 96 -23.41 16.53 -16.35
CA GLN A 96 -24.82 16.22 -16.62
C GLN A 96 -25.47 15.33 -15.55
N SER A 97 -24.76 14.31 -15.05
CA SER A 97 -25.26 13.41 -14.01
C SER A 97 -25.48 14.11 -12.66
N ASN A 98 -24.74 15.21 -12.42
CA ASN A 98 -24.91 16.07 -11.26
C ASN A 98 -25.88 17.24 -11.51
N GLY A 99 -26.54 17.30 -12.67
CA GLY A 99 -27.49 18.35 -13.02
C GLY A 99 -26.86 19.67 -13.48
N GLU A 100 -25.56 19.70 -13.78
CA GLU A 100 -24.86 20.88 -14.29
C GLU A 100 -25.14 21.03 -15.80
N LYS A 101 -25.73 22.15 -16.23
CA LYS A 101 -25.96 22.46 -17.66
C LYS A 101 -24.75 23.16 -18.29
N ALA A 102 -24.42 22.77 -19.53
CA ALA A 102 -23.44 23.43 -20.42
C ALA A 102 -22.06 23.71 -19.80
N MET A 103 -21.27 22.67 -19.58
CA MET A 103 -19.86 22.78 -19.20
C MET A 103 -19.01 23.25 -20.41
N GLU A 104 -18.41 24.44 -20.31
CA GLU A 104 -17.33 24.87 -21.21
C GLU A 104 -15.99 24.36 -20.67
N ALA A 105 -15.33 23.48 -21.43
CA ALA A 105 -14.03 22.92 -21.03
C ALA A 105 -12.95 24.01 -21.09
N LEU A 106 -12.13 24.10 -20.04
CA LEU A 106 -10.99 25.00 -20.02
C LEU A 106 -9.92 24.54 -21.03
N PRO A 107 -9.18 25.47 -21.67
CA PRO A 107 -8.08 25.10 -22.55
C PRO A 107 -7.02 24.29 -21.80
N GLN A 108 -6.64 23.13 -22.33
CA GLN A 108 -5.56 22.33 -21.75
C GLN A 108 -4.26 23.13 -21.70
N TRP A 109 -3.45 22.89 -20.67
CA TRP A 109 -2.11 23.47 -20.50
C TRP A 109 -2.08 25.01 -20.43
N THR A 110 -3.23 25.60 -20.09
CA THR A 110 -3.42 27.03 -19.89
C THR A 110 -3.93 27.27 -18.47
N TRP A 111 -3.27 28.16 -17.73
CA TRP A 111 -3.69 28.52 -16.37
C TRP A 111 -4.96 29.35 -16.39
N ALA A 112 -5.99 28.91 -15.68
CA ALA A 112 -7.24 29.63 -15.51
C ALA A 112 -7.43 30.06 -14.05
N ALA A 113 -7.74 31.32 -13.81
CA ALA A 113 -8.04 31.81 -12.47
C ALA A 113 -9.21 31.02 -11.83
N MET A 114 -9.08 30.74 -10.54
CA MET A 114 -10.08 30.01 -9.79
C MET A 114 -10.18 30.55 -8.37
N GLU A 115 -11.40 30.61 -7.86
CA GLU A 115 -11.69 30.93 -6.46
C GLU A 115 -12.31 29.70 -5.78
N SER A 116 -12.02 29.55 -4.49
CA SER A 116 -12.72 28.59 -3.64
C SER A 116 -14.12 29.08 -3.32
N ASP A 117 -15.03 28.18 -2.94
CA ASP A 117 -16.31 28.60 -2.37
C ASP A 117 -16.18 29.26 -0.97
N SER A 118 -17.32 29.62 -0.37
CA SER A 118 -17.36 30.25 0.96
C SER A 118 -16.76 29.38 2.07
N THR A 119 -16.67 28.06 1.88
CA THR A 119 -16.06 27.12 2.82
C THR A 119 -14.55 26.94 2.62
N GLY A 120 -13.98 27.48 1.54
CA GLY A 120 -12.56 27.35 1.21
C GLY A 120 -12.28 26.13 0.34
N LEU A 121 -13.32 25.53 -0.24
CA LEU A 121 -13.22 24.39 -1.12
C LEU A 121 -13.09 24.86 -2.57
N PHE A 122 -11.97 24.55 -3.20
CA PHE A 122 -11.84 24.59 -4.65
C PHE A 122 -12.54 23.35 -5.21
N LYS A 123 -13.60 23.55 -6.00
CA LYS A 123 -14.33 22.44 -6.63
C LYS A 123 -14.83 22.84 -8.01
N ARG A 124 -14.44 22.04 -9.00
CA ARG A 124 -14.94 22.10 -10.38
C ARG A 124 -14.80 20.71 -11.04
N PRO A 125 -15.61 20.34 -12.04
CA PRO A 125 -15.47 19.05 -12.70
C PRO A 125 -14.06 18.81 -13.27
N GLU A 126 -13.41 19.84 -13.82
CA GLU A 126 -12.04 19.77 -14.40
C GLU A 126 -10.97 19.40 -13.37
N MET A 127 -11.19 19.63 -12.08
CA MET A 127 -10.18 19.34 -11.03
C MET A 127 -9.88 17.84 -10.87
N ARG A 128 -10.69 16.94 -11.44
CA ARG A 128 -10.39 15.50 -11.46
C ARG A 128 -9.12 15.17 -12.23
N SER A 129 -8.71 16.06 -13.11
CA SER A 129 -7.53 15.94 -13.96
C SER A 129 -6.79 17.26 -14.13
N ALA A 130 -6.96 18.21 -13.21
CA ALA A 130 -6.22 19.47 -13.24
C ALA A 130 -5.35 19.68 -12.02
N PHE A 131 -4.23 20.37 -12.22
CA PHE A 131 -3.41 20.87 -11.13
C PHE A 131 -4.03 22.15 -10.58
N LEU A 132 -3.93 22.36 -9.27
CA LEU A 132 -4.31 23.61 -8.61
C LEU A 132 -3.06 24.28 -8.07
N TYR A 133 -2.79 25.51 -8.47
CA TYR A 133 -1.78 26.38 -7.86
C TYR A 133 -2.44 27.35 -6.88
N THR A 134 -1.83 27.51 -5.71
CA THR A 134 -2.11 28.60 -4.76
C THR A 134 -0.79 29.16 -4.23
N SER A 135 -0.84 30.30 -3.54
CA SER A 135 0.35 30.91 -2.97
C SER A 135 0.07 31.71 -1.71
N TYR A 136 1.11 31.93 -0.92
CA TYR A 136 1.07 32.74 0.29
C TYR A 136 2.35 33.57 0.41
N ASP A 137 2.21 34.89 0.52
CA ASP A 137 3.32 35.78 0.83
C ASP A 137 3.49 35.85 2.36
N SER A 138 4.50 35.17 2.89
CA SER A 138 4.75 35.11 4.32
C SER A 138 5.55 36.32 4.76
N PRO A 139 5.10 37.08 5.78
CA PRO A 139 5.81 38.28 6.25
C PRO A 139 7.18 37.95 6.88
N LYS A 140 7.42 36.69 7.24
CA LYS A 140 8.63 36.19 7.89
C LYS A 140 8.87 34.72 7.55
N GLU A 141 10.09 34.27 7.81
CA GLU A 141 10.37 32.84 7.90
C GLU A 141 9.69 32.26 9.15
N GLN A 142 8.94 31.17 9.00
CA GLN A 142 8.23 30.51 10.11
C GLN A 142 7.82 29.08 9.76
N ILE A 143 7.64 28.25 10.79
CA ILE A 143 7.13 26.89 10.64
C ILE A 143 5.62 26.90 10.87
N VAL A 144 4.89 26.29 9.96
CA VAL A 144 3.43 26.09 10.01
C VAL A 144 3.10 24.65 9.65
N LEU A 145 1.86 24.23 9.90
CA LEU A 145 1.30 23.01 9.36
C LEU A 145 0.48 23.35 8.12
N LEU A 146 0.76 22.67 7.01
CA LEU A 146 -0.11 22.64 5.85
C LEU A 146 -1.15 21.54 6.05
N GLU A 147 -2.41 21.92 6.16
CA GLU A 147 -3.54 21.01 6.14
C GLU A 147 -4.21 21.13 4.77
N ALA A 148 -4.17 20.05 3.97
CA ALA A 148 -4.68 20.05 2.61
C ALA A 148 -5.40 18.74 2.27
N THR A 149 -6.58 18.84 1.65
CA THR A 149 -7.40 17.69 1.24
C THR A 149 -7.50 17.54 -0.28
N GLY A 150 -7.83 16.34 -0.76
CA GLY A 150 -8.30 16.05 -2.12
C GLY A 150 -7.26 15.91 -3.22
N GLY A 151 -6.08 16.54 -3.11
CA GLY A 151 -4.98 16.35 -4.06
C GLY A 151 -4.22 15.03 -3.81
N THR A 152 -3.68 14.38 -4.85
CA THR A 152 -2.86 13.15 -4.65
C THR A 152 -1.49 13.47 -4.04
N ARG A 153 -0.87 14.56 -4.50
CA ARG A 153 0.41 15.08 -4.03
C ARG A 153 0.33 16.60 -3.93
N THR A 154 1.16 17.17 -3.08
CA THR A 154 1.30 18.62 -2.95
C THR A 154 2.75 19.01 -3.10
N TYR A 155 3.06 19.90 -4.04
CA TYR A 155 4.37 20.54 -4.14
C TYR A 155 4.37 21.82 -3.32
N VAL A 156 5.33 21.95 -2.40
CA VAL A 156 5.57 23.19 -1.65
C VAL A 156 6.93 23.73 -2.07
N ASN A 157 6.95 24.86 -2.78
CA ASN A 157 8.16 25.43 -3.37
C ASN A 157 8.97 24.40 -4.20
N GLY A 158 8.27 23.54 -4.95
CA GLY A 158 8.88 22.47 -5.76
C GLY A 158 9.32 21.20 -5.01
N MET A 159 9.06 21.10 -3.69
CA MET A 159 9.31 19.90 -2.91
C MET A 159 8.02 19.06 -2.77
N PRO A 160 8.02 17.77 -3.14
CA PRO A 160 6.82 16.94 -3.06
C PRO A 160 6.49 16.54 -1.62
N HIS A 161 5.20 16.48 -1.33
CA HIS A 161 4.58 15.95 -0.12
C HIS A 161 3.35 15.10 -0.49
N GLU A 162 3.00 14.15 0.38
CA GLU A 162 1.80 13.33 0.20
C GLU A 162 0.55 14.20 0.33
N GLY A 163 -0.39 14.02 -0.60
CA GLY A 163 -1.69 14.65 -0.56
C GLY A 163 -2.75 13.72 0.05
N ASP A 164 -3.99 14.21 0.13
CA ASP A 164 -5.11 13.46 0.67
C ASP A 164 -6.02 12.94 -0.46
N HIS A 165 -5.49 12.02 -1.26
CA HIS A 165 -6.16 11.49 -2.45
C HIS A 165 -7.61 11.02 -2.19
N TYR A 166 -7.90 10.49 -1.00
CA TYR A 166 -9.16 9.90 -0.56
C TYR A 166 -9.97 10.76 0.44
N ASP A 167 -9.59 12.01 0.69
CA ASP A 167 -10.23 12.91 1.68
C ASP A 167 -10.38 12.31 3.09
N PHE A 168 -9.38 11.59 3.57
CA PHE A 168 -9.38 11.06 4.94
C PHE A 168 -9.18 12.15 6.00
N GLY A 169 -8.66 13.33 5.62
CA GLY A 169 -8.30 14.41 6.55
C GLY A 169 -7.05 14.10 7.37
N TYR A 170 -6.20 13.18 6.89
CA TYR A 170 -5.03 12.70 7.63
C TYR A 170 -3.79 13.57 7.39
N THR A 171 -3.69 14.24 6.25
CA THR A 171 -2.56 15.05 5.83
C THR A 171 -2.39 16.31 6.68
N LEU A 172 -1.34 16.32 7.50
CA LEU A 172 -0.85 17.49 8.19
C LEU A 172 0.65 17.52 7.99
N THR A 173 1.14 18.49 7.24
CA THR A 173 2.55 18.53 6.82
C THR A 173 3.23 19.74 7.45
N PRO A 174 4.18 19.56 8.39
CA PRO A 174 5.00 20.64 8.89
C PRO A 174 5.88 21.17 7.76
N ILE A 175 5.77 22.46 7.47
CA ILE A 175 6.53 23.13 6.42
C ILE A 175 7.19 24.39 6.98
N LYS A 176 8.35 24.72 6.40
CA LYS A 176 9.06 25.96 6.67
C LYS A 176 8.75 26.97 5.56
N LEU A 177 7.95 27.98 5.90
CA LEU A 177 7.68 29.10 4.99
C LEU A 177 8.91 29.98 4.90
N LYS A 178 9.27 30.38 3.68
CA LYS A 178 10.25 31.44 3.42
C LYS A 178 9.59 32.79 3.63
N LYS A 179 10.36 33.82 4.01
CA LYS A 179 9.87 35.20 3.91
C LYS A 179 9.62 35.53 2.43
N GLY A 180 8.48 36.13 2.12
CA GLY A 180 8.01 36.39 0.75
C GLY A 180 7.15 35.25 0.20
N LEU A 181 7.14 35.13 -1.12
CA LEU A 181 6.31 34.17 -1.85
C LEU A 181 6.63 32.71 -1.49
N ASN A 182 5.59 31.95 -1.13
CA ASN A 182 5.59 30.49 -1.04
C ASN A 182 4.52 29.93 -1.98
N GLU A 183 4.89 28.94 -2.78
CA GLU A 183 4.08 28.37 -3.84
C GLU A 183 3.60 26.97 -3.48
N PHE A 184 2.33 26.67 -3.77
CA PHE A 184 1.69 25.39 -3.50
C PHE A 184 1.04 24.87 -4.77
N VAL A 185 1.36 23.64 -5.18
CA VAL A 185 0.72 23.00 -6.34
C VAL A 185 0.16 21.63 -5.96
N TYR A 186 -1.14 21.47 -6.04
CA TYR A 186 -1.85 20.22 -5.76
C TYR A 186 -2.06 19.46 -7.07
N THR A 187 -1.66 18.20 -7.10
CA THR A 187 -1.93 17.33 -8.25
C THR A 187 -3.38 16.85 -8.22
N PRO A 188 -3.96 16.46 -9.36
CA PRO A 188 -5.32 15.91 -9.40
C PRO A 188 -5.48 14.74 -8.42
N GLY A 189 -6.66 14.63 -7.80
CA GLY A 189 -7.00 13.51 -6.92
C GLY A 189 -8.42 13.01 -7.12
N ARG A 190 -8.84 12.01 -6.33
CA ARG A 190 -9.99 11.14 -6.65
C ARG A 190 -11.32 11.88 -6.86
N PHE A 191 -11.54 12.97 -6.15
CA PHE A 191 -12.85 13.62 -6.07
C PHE A 191 -12.94 14.95 -6.81
N GLY A 192 -11.85 15.44 -7.41
CA GLY A 192 -11.85 16.71 -8.15
C GLY A 192 -12.22 17.91 -7.28
N LYS A 193 -11.64 17.98 -6.08
CA LYS A 193 -11.79 19.10 -5.16
C LYS A 193 -10.56 19.19 -4.27
N VAL A 194 -10.24 20.37 -3.78
CA VAL A 194 -9.12 20.63 -2.85
C VAL A 194 -9.56 21.68 -1.84
N ALA A 195 -9.28 21.45 -0.55
CA ALA A 195 -9.27 22.50 0.45
C ALA A 195 -7.88 22.59 1.06
N SER A 196 -7.41 23.80 1.38
CA SER A 196 -6.09 23.98 1.99
C SER A 196 -6.06 25.16 2.94
N LYS A 197 -5.31 25.02 4.02
CA LYS A 197 -5.05 26.08 5.01
C LYS A 197 -3.69 25.94 5.69
N LEU A 198 -3.19 27.06 6.23
CA LEU A 198 -1.97 27.10 7.04
C LEU A 198 -2.35 27.25 8.52
N VAL A 199 -1.92 26.29 9.33
CA VAL A 199 -2.17 26.26 10.78
C VAL A 199 -0.87 26.56 11.52
N LYS A 200 -0.91 27.56 12.40
CA LYS A 200 0.17 27.83 13.34
C LYS A 200 0.09 26.80 14.47
N PRO A 201 1.10 25.93 14.65
CA PRO A 201 1.02 24.87 15.65
C PRO A 201 1.06 25.46 17.07
N ASP A 202 0.24 24.90 17.98
CA ASP A 202 0.20 25.32 19.39
C ASP A 202 1.50 25.02 20.14
N LYS A 203 2.17 23.92 19.76
CA LYS A 203 3.45 23.49 20.31
C LYS A 203 4.41 23.07 19.21
N PRO A 204 5.73 23.21 19.42
CA PRO A 204 6.74 22.71 18.47
C PRO A 204 6.72 21.19 18.32
N VAL A 205 6.30 20.47 19.37
CA VAL A 205 6.10 19.02 19.37
C VAL A 205 4.78 18.72 20.08
N MET A 206 3.91 17.95 19.45
CA MET A 206 2.61 17.57 20.02
C MET A 206 2.05 16.28 19.43
N PHE A 207 1.14 15.66 20.18
CA PHE A 207 0.24 14.64 19.66
C PHE A 207 -0.82 15.25 18.75
N THR A 208 -1.30 14.45 17.81
CA THR A 208 -2.62 14.64 17.19
C THR A 208 -3.42 13.34 17.33
N LYS A 209 -4.71 13.49 17.67
CA LYS A 209 -5.67 12.37 17.77
C LYS A 209 -6.25 11.98 16.42
N ARG A 210 -5.93 12.70 15.34
CA ARG A 210 -6.32 12.31 13.99
C ARG A 210 -5.70 10.95 13.68
N ASP A 211 -6.50 10.01 13.20
CA ASP A 211 -6.00 8.73 12.70
C ASP A 211 -5.20 7.92 13.75
N MET A 212 -5.80 7.61 14.91
CA MET A 212 -5.19 6.71 15.90
C MET A 212 -5.40 5.23 15.53
N THR A 213 -4.47 4.37 15.94
CA THR A 213 -4.64 2.92 15.90
C THR A 213 -4.71 2.41 17.32
N ILE A 214 -5.92 2.13 17.81
CA ILE A 214 -6.18 1.72 19.19
C ILE A 214 -6.86 0.34 19.24
N PRO A 215 -6.50 -0.50 20.22
CA PRO A 215 -7.16 -1.77 20.46
C PRO A 215 -8.44 -1.56 21.27
N ASP A 216 -9.29 -2.58 21.29
CA ASP A 216 -10.22 -2.76 22.41
C ASP A 216 -9.49 -3.41 23.58
N ILE A 217 -9.93 -3.09 24.80
CA ILE A 217 -9.59 -3.82 26.01
C ILE A 217 -10.56 -4.98 26.14
N ILE A 218 -10.04 -6.20 26.06
CA ILE A 218 -10.86 -7.41 26.15
C ILE A 218 -10.84 -7.91 27.60
N ILE A 219 -12.02 -8.01 28.21
CA ILE A 219 -12.17 -8.47 29.60
C ILE A 219 -11.67 -9.90 29.73
N GLY A 220 -10.79 -10.15 30.72
CA GLY A 220 -10.17 -11.44 30.97
C GLY A 220 -8.76 -11.59 30.39
N GLU A 221 -8.31 -10.66 29.54
CA GLU A 221 -6.93 -10.61 29.06
C GLU A 221 -6.06 -9.72 29.99
N ASP A 222 -4.86 -10.18 30.32
CA ASP A 222 -3.95 -9.56 31.30
C ASP A 222 -2.66 -9.00 30.69
N ASP A 223 -2.52 -9.03 29.37
CA ASP A 223 -1.38 -8.50 28.63
C ASP A 223 -1.57 -7.05 28.17
N SER A 224 -0.47 -6.28 28.17
CA SER A 224 -0.43 -4.92 27.61
C SER A 224 -0.68 -4.95 26.10
N LYS A 225 -1.49 -4.00 25.61
CA LYS A 225 -1.90 -3.94 24.19
C LYS A 225 -1.11 -2.91 23.40
N TRP A 226 -0.82 -3.20 22.14
CA TRP A 226 -0.19 -2.24 21.25
C TRP A 226 -1.20 -1.14 20.84
N ALA A 227 -0.72 0.08 20.77
CA ALA A 227 -1.46 1.20 20.20
C ALA A 227 -0.49 2.14 19.48
N ALA A 228 -1.03 3.03 18.64
CA ALA A 228 -0.23 4.04 18.00
C ALA A 228 -0.97 5.37 17.83
N ILE A 229 -0.22 6.45 18.04
CA ILE A 229 -0.69 7.84 18.00
C ILE A 229 0.32 8.68 17.21
N ARG A 230 -0.16 9.71 16.53
CA ARG A 230 0.70 10.58 15.72
C ARG A 230 1.38 11.63 16.58
N VAL A 231 2.67 11.84 16.33
CA VAL A 231 3.46 12.94 16.86
C VAL A 231 3.89 13.84 15.72
N ILE A 232 3.60 15.13 15.87
CA ILE A 232 3.99 16.20 14.95
C ILE A 232 5.31 16.78 15.46
N ASN A 233 6.35 16.74 14.62
CA ASN A 233 7.61 17.44 14.86
C ASN A 233 7.70 18.68 13.96
N SER A 234 7.29 19.82 14.50
CA SER A 234 7.36 21.14 13.85
C SER A 234 8.67 21.87 14.16
N THR A 235 9.77 21.12 14.30
CA THR A 235 11.11 21.67 14.56
C THR A 235 12.08 21.28 13.46
N GLU A 236 13.20 22.00 13.37
CA GLU A 236 14.29 21.72 12.42
C GLU A 236 15.26 20.66 12.93
N LYS A 237 14.95 19.97 14.04
CA LYS A 237 15.78 18.92 14.62
C LYS A 237 15.01 17.61 14.73
N PRO A 238 15.67 16.45 14.55
CA PRO A 238 15.05 15.17 14.82
C PRO A 238 14.77 15.02 16.32
N LEU A 239 13.68 14.34 16.65
CA LEU A 239 13.35 13.92 18.01
C LEU A 239 13.87 12.49 18.21
N GLN A 240 14.72 12.30 19.22
CA GLN A 240 15.37 11.02 19.48
C GLN A 240 15.24 10.59 20.94
N GLY A 241 15.20 9.27 21.16
CA GLY A 241 15.13 8.70 22.50
C GLY A 241 13.81 9.04 23.22
N LEU A 242 12.72 9.08 22.46
CA LEU A 242 11.38 9.35 22.97
C LEU A 242 10.82 8.15 23.74
N THR A 243 10.01 8.44 24.76
CA THR A 243 9.20 7.44 25.47
C THR A 243 7.75 7.88 25.46
N ILE A 244 6.82 6.96 25.21
CA ILE A 244 5.39 7.21 25.43
C ILE A 244 4.96 6.42 26.67
N ARG A 245 4.33 7.13 27.62
CA ARG A 245 3.74 6.53 28.82
C ARG A 245 2.22 6.55 28.71
N ALA A 246 1.59 5.41 28.91
CA ALA A 246 0.13 5.30 29.06
C ALA A 246 -0.21 5.02 30.53
N THR A 247 -1.17 5.76 31.08
CA THR A 247 -1.67 5.61 32.46
C THR A 247 -3.18 5.41 32.44
N LEU A 248 -3.66 4.33 33.04
CA LEU A 248 -5.09 4.07 33.23
C LEU A 248 -5.64 4.82 34.46
N PRO A 249 -6.97 5.01 34.57
CA PRO A 249 -7.59 5.73 35.70
C PRO A 249 -7.30 5.12 37.07
N ASP A 250 -7.05 3.82 37.15
CA ASP A 250 -6.70 3.12 38.39
C ASP A 250 -5.21 3.20 38.76
N GLY A 251 -4.45 4.02 38.04
CA GLY A 251 -3.05 4.33 38.34
C GLY A 251 -2.04 3.38 37.73
N ARG A 252 -2.45 2.32 37.02
CA ARG A 252 -1.52 1.44 36.29
C ARG A 252 -0.90 2.15 35.10
N LYS A 253 0.38 1.86 34.86
CA LYS A 253 1.22 2.57 33.90
C LYS A 253 2.06 1.60 33.09
N GLU A 254 2.28 1.95 31.84
CA GLU A 254 3.15 1.25 30.91
C GLU A 254 3.98 2.31 30.16
N GLU A 255 5.29 2.09 30.06
CA GLU A 255 6.21 2.95 29.32
C GLU A 255 6.82 2.19 28.14
N TYR A 256 6.91 2.85 26.99
CA TYR A 256 7.54 2.28 25.81
C TYR A 256 8.51 3.28 25.17
N LYS A 257 9.78 2.87 25.02
CA LYS A 257 10.78 3.61 24.23
C LYS A 257 10.38 3.51 22.75
N THR A 258 9.90 4.62 22.22
CA THR A 258 9.28 4.68 20.90
C THR A 258 10.27 5.11 19.83
N GLN A 259 9.82 5.16 18.58
CA GLN A 259 10.66 5.48 17.44
C GLN A 259 11.01 6.97 17.37
N ASP A 260 12.11 7.28 16.69
CA ASP A 260 12.56 8.65 16.42
C ASP A 260 11.64 9.34 15.39
N VAL A 261 11.58 10.68 15.41
CA VAL A 261 10.78 11.48 14.47
C VAL A 261 11.69 12.47 13.77
N MET A 262 11.84 12.37 12.45
CA MET A 262 12.66 13.30 11.68
C MET A 262 12.12 14.74 11.77
N GLN A 263 12.96 15.74 11.48
CA GLN A 263 12.55 17.14 11.44
C GLN A 263 11.43 17.39 10.42
N LEU A 264 10.56 18.34 10.75
CA LEU A 264 9.44 18.79 9.91
C LEU A 264 8.62 17.61 9.36
N SER A 265 8.17 16.72 10.24
CA SER A 265 7.43 15.52 9.84
C SER A 265 6.35 15.16 10.85
N VAL A 266 5.42 14.30 10.42
CA VAL A 266 4.47 13.63 11.30
C VAL A 266 4.71 12.14 11.23
N ARG A 267 4.82 11.48 12.39
CA ARG A 267 5.02 10.04 12.46
C ARG A 267 4.03 9.40 13.43
N LYS A 268 3.42 8.29 13.03
CA LYS A 268 2.57 7.48 13.91
C LYS A 268 3.46 6.59 14.78
N LEU A 269 3.60 6.94 16.06
CA LEU A 269 4.49 6.29 17.01
C LEU A 269 3.75 5.20 17.78
N ARG A 270 4.40 4.06 17.96
CA ARG A 270 3.82 2.94 18.72
C ARG A 270 4.11 3.07 20.20
N TYR A 271 3.18 2.63 21.00
CA TYR A 271 3.28 2.55 22.46
C TYR A 271 2.46 1.37 22.96
N LYS A 272 2.56 1.10 24.27
CA LYS A 272 1.75 0.07 24.92
C LYS A 272 0.76 0.70 25.90
N ILE A 273 -0.44 0.15 25.91
CA ILE A 273 -1.48 0.42 26.90
C ILE A 273 -1.42 -0.69 27.95
N PRO A 274 -1.41 -0.38 29.26
CA PRO A 274 -1.44 -1.39 30.31
C PRO A 274 -2.68 -2.28 30.19
N ALA A 275 -2.57 -3.53 30.62
CA ALA A 275 -3.75 -4.38 30.79
C ALA A 275 -4.75 -3.74 31.75
N VAL A 276 -6.06 -3.98 31.56
CA VAL A 276 -7.11 -3.52 32.48
C VAL A 276 -7.36 -4.58 33.56
N ALA A 277 -7.81 -4.16 34.75
CA ALA A 277 -7.97 -5.04 35.90
C ALA A 277 -9.20 -5.89 35.63
N ASN A 278 -9.11 -7.19 35.88
CA ASN A 278 -10.18 -8.17 35.66
C ASN A 278 -11.42 -7.99 36.56
N SER A 279 -11.66 -6.79 37.09
CA SER A 279 -12.73 -6.49 38.05
C SER A 279 -14.03 -6.00 37.42
N SER A 280 -14.07 -5.67 36.12
CA SER A 280 -15.28 -5.18 35.46
C SER A 280 -15.96 -6.31 34.67
N SER A 281 -17.20 -6.64 35.01
CA SER A 281 -18.03 -7.63 34.32
C SER A 281 -18.96 -7.03 33.26
N ALA A 282 -18.72 -5.77 32.86
CA ALA A 282 -19.59 -5.04 31.94
C ALA A 282 -18.78 -4.22 30.94
N ASP A 283 -19.31 -4.09 29.72
CA ASP A 283 -18.75 -3.26 28.67
C ASP A 283 -18.72 -1.78 29.10
N GLY A 284 -17.72 -1.03 28.62
CA GLY A 284 -17.55 0.35 29.02
C GLY A 284 -16.49 1.11 28.24
N LYS A 285 -16.20 2.32 28.73
CA LYS A 285 -15.16 3.21 28.21
C LYS A 285 -14.13 3.46 29.30
N VAL A 286 -12.85 3.41 28.93
CA VAL A 286 -11.72 3.67 29.82
C VAL A 286 -10.88 4.78 29.20
N THR A 287 -10.70 5.89 29.92
CA THR A 287 -9.86 7.00 29.45
C THR A 287 -8.43 6.82 29.93
N ALA A 288 -7.50 6.59 29.01
CA ALA A 288 -6.07 6.52 29.30
C ALA A 288 -5.42 7.89 29.11
N LYS A 289 -4.62 8.32 30.09
CA LYS A 289 -3.71 9.46 29.93
C LYS A 289 -2.47 9.01 29.18
N ILE A 290 -2.14 9.68 28.09
CA ILE A 290 -0.97 9.41 27.25
C ILE A 290 0.00 10.58 27.37
N GLU A 291 1.25 10.32 27.73
CA GLU A 291 2.31 11.30 27.88
C GLU A 291 3.45 11.00 26.90
N LEU A 292 3.96 12.03 26.21
CA LEU A 292 5.19 11.98 25.43
C LEU A 292 6.33 12.52 26.27
N LEU A 293 7.38 11.74 26.43
CA LEU A 293 8.56 12.09 27.21
C LEU A 293 9.79 12.18 26.31
N ASP A 294 10.64 13.16 26.58
CA ASP A 294 11.96 13.24 25.97
C ASP A 294 12.97 12.26 26.63
N LYS A 295 14.19 12.22 26.10
CA LYS A 295 15.28 11.36 26.61
C LYS A 295 15.67 11.63 28.08
N SER A 296 15.29 12.77 28.65
CA SER A 296 15.53 13.11 30.06
C SER A 296 14.39 12.67 30.98
N GLY A 297 13.29 12.16 30.42
CA GLY A 297 12.07 11.81 31.15
C GLY A 297 11.14 13.01 31.40
N LYS A 298 11.37 14.15 30.74
CA LYS A 298 10.47 15.31 30.82
C LYS A 298 9.28 15.11 29.89
N VAL A 299 8.07 15.32 30.41
CA VAL A 299 6.85 15.36 29.58
C VAL A 299 6.89 16.57 28.66
N ILE A 300 6.87 16.34 27.36
CA ILE A 300 6.85 17.37 26.31
C ILE A 300 5.45 17.61 25.76
N ASP A 301 4.59 16.58 25.77
CA ASP A 301 3.17 16.73 25.47
C ASP A 301 2.33 15.63 26.15
N GLN A 302 1.04 15.83 26.26
CA GLN A 302 0.11 14.86 26.82
C GLN A 302 -1.29 15.00 26.21
N THR A 303 -2.02 13.88 26.14
CA THR A 303 -3.42 13.84 25.72
C THR A 303 -4.16 12.74 26.48
N GLU A 304 -5.47 12.68 26.32
CA GLU A 304 -6.32 11.58 26.75
C GLU A 304 -6.83 10.80 25.55
N VAL A 305 -6.94 9.47 25.70
CA VAL A 305 -7.46 8.55 24.68
C VAL A 305 -8.54 7.69 25.32
N GLU A 306 -9.73 7.69 24.72
CA GLU A 306 -10.82 6.82 25.14
C GLU A 306 -10.66 5.44 24.48
N LEU A 307 -10.68 4.39 25.31
CA LEU A 307 -10.58 2.99 24.90
C LEU A 307 -11.90 2.29 25.20
N ARG A 308 -12.33 1.39 24.32
CA ARG A 308 -13.50 0.56 24.59
C ARG A 308 -13.08 -0.69 25.36
N GLN A 309 -13.81 -0.99 26.43
CA GLN A 309 -13.70 -2.25 27.17
C GLN A 309 -14.88 -3.14 26.82
N VAL A 310 -14.61 -4.39 26.42
CA VAL A 310 -15.62 -5.32 25.91
C VAL A 310 -15.42 -6.74 26.40
N LEU A 311 -16.50 -7.51 26.49
CA LEU A 311 -16.44 -8.96 26.66
C LEU A 311 -15.79 -9.65 25.44
N PRO A 312 -15.12 -10.81 25.62
CA PRO A 312 -14.54 -11.58 24.51
C PRO A 312 -15.55 -12.02 23.44
N SER A 313 -16.84 -12.10 23.80
CA SER A 313 -17.95 -12.46 22.91
C SER A 313 -18.54 -11.28 22.12
N ALA A 314 -18.14 -10.05 22.41
CA ALA A 314 -18.54 -8.88 21.63
C ALA A 314 -17.61 -8.69 20.43
N HIS A 315 -18.09 -8.04 19.36
CA HIS A 315 -17.22 -7.59 18.27
C HIS A 315 -16.12 -6.67 18.80
N HIS A 316 -14.87 -6.97 18.46
CA HIS A 316 -13.73 -6.26 19.03
C HIS A 316 -12.58 -6.05 18.06
N GLU A 317 -11.73 -5.08 18.37
CA GLU A 317 -10.52 -4.77 17.62
C GLU A 317 -9.27 -5.24 18.37
N ARG A 318 -8.35 -5.88 17.64
CA ARG A 318 -7.04 -6.32 18.14
C ARG A 318 -5.93 -5.65 17.34
N THR A 319 -4.80 -5.40 17.97
CA THR A 319 -3.64 -4.75 17.37
C THR A 319 -2.39 -5.62 17.41
N PHE A 320 -1.51 -5.44 16.44
CA PHE A 320 -0.23 -6.12 16.34
C PHE A 320 0.81 -5.20 15.69
N VAL A 321 2.09 -5.55 15.79
CA VAL A 321 3.18 -4.84 15.11
C VAL A 321 3.49 -5.55 13.80
N SER A 322 3.33 -4.86 12.68
CA SER A 322 3.63 -5.39 11.34
C SER A 322 5.13 -5.56 11.15
N GLY A 323 5.53 -6.71 10.60
CA GLY A 323 6.89 -7.01 10.16
C GLY A 323 7.27 -6.34 8.84
N ILE A 324 6.35 -5.64 8.17
CA ILE A 324 6.61 -4.91 6.92
C ILE A 324 7.43 -3.64 7.19
N ASP A 325 7.02 -2.86 8.18
CA ASP A 325 7.57 -1.52 8.47
C ASP A 325 7.59 -1.16 9.97
N GLY A 326 7.25 -2.09 10.86
CA GLY A 326 7.26 -1.87 12.31
C GLY A 326 6.09 -1.03 12.84
N SER A 327 5.12 -0.67 11.99
CA SER A 327 3.91 0.05 12.40
C SER A 327 2.95 -0.84 13.20
N VAL A 328 2.05 -0.23 13.98
CA VAL A 328 0.94 -0.94 14.60
C VAL A 328 -0.22 -0.99 13.61
N GLN A 329 -0.67 -2.20 13.30
CA GLN A 329 -1.88 -2.45 12.52
C GLN A 329 -2.95 -3.06 13.44
N TYR A 330 -4.18 -3.13 12.95
CA TYR A 330 -5.28 -3.75 13.66
C TYR A 330 -6.04 -4.73 12.77
N PHE A 331 -6.88 -5.57 13.38
CA PHE A 331 -7.92 -6.32 12.71
C PHE A 331 -9.16 -6.35 13.60
N SER A 332 -10.31 -6.66 13.02
CA SER A 332 -11.59 -6.69 13.74
C SER A 332 -12.17 -8.09 13.73
N VAL A 333 -12.88 -8.46 14.79
CA VAL A 333 -13.35 -9.82 15.01
C VAL A 333 -14.86 -9.81 15.22
N ALA A 334 -15.57 -10.68 14.50
CA ALA A 334 -16.89 -11.16 14.91
C ALA A 334 -16.68 -12.53 15.56
N PRO A 335 -16.67 -12.60 16.91
CA PRO A 335 -16.28 -13.82 17.62
C PRO A 335 -17.35 -14.89 17.49
N ALA A 336 -16.93 -16.16 17.60
CA ALA A 336 -17.82 -17.28 17.67
C ALA A 336 -18.70 -17.25 18.94
N ILE A 337 -19.92 -17.76 18.84
CA ILE A 337 -20.81 -17.99 19.99
C ILE A 337 -20.34 -19.27 20.69
N ARG A 338 -19.63 -19.15 21.82
CA ARG A 338 -19.04 -20.30 22.52
C ARG A 338 -19.03 -20.14 24.03
N ASN A 339 -19.03 -21.27 24.74
CA ASN A 339 -18.83 -21.30 26.19
C ASN A 339 -17.33 -21.22 26.54
N ASN A 340 -16.47 -21.90 25.76
CA ASN A 340 -15.01 -21.85 25.88
C ASN A 340 -14.34 -21.70 24.50
N GLN A 341 -13.15 -21.10 24.47
CA GLN A 341 -12.41 -20.86 23.23
C GLN A 341 -12.12 -22.15 22.43
N LYS A 342 -11.90 -23.27 23.13
CA LYS A 342 -11.61 -24.59 22.55
C LYS A 342 -12.80 -25.23 21.80
N ASP A 343 -14.01 -24.69 21.96
CA ASP A 343 -15.23 -25.25 21.37
C ASP A 343 -15.32 -24.97 19.86
N THR A 344 -14.61 -23.94 19.40
CA THR A 344 -14.62 -23.49 18.00
C THR A 344 -13.37 -23.97 17.28
N LYS A 345 -13.57 -24.70 16.17
CA LYS A 345 -12.46 -25.25 15.38
C LYS A 345 -12.20 -24.51 14.07
N ALA A 346 -13.03 -23.59 13.63
CA ALA A 346 -12.90 -22.96 12.32
C ALA A 346 -12.64 -21.46 12.37
N MET A 347 -12.02 -20.94 11.31
CA MET A 347 -11.77 -19.52 11.13
C MET A 347 -12.13 -19.06 9.72
N VAL A 348 -12.80 -17.92 9.61
CA VAL A 348 -13.05 -17.25 8.32
C VAL A 348 -12.26 -15.95 8.29
N LEU A 349 -11.30 -15.85 7.39
CA LEU A 349 -10.68 -14.57 7.03
C LEU A 349 -11.60 -13.82 6.08
N THR A 350 -11.99 -12.61 6.43
CA THR A 350 -12.76 -11.73 5.54
C THR A 350 -11.94 -10.49 5.16
N VAL A 351 -11.94 -10.18 3.87
CA VAL A 351 -11.25 -9.02 3.29
C VAL A 351 -12.30 -8.03 2.78
N HIS A 352 -12.15 -6.75 3.12
CA HIS A 352 -13.17 -5.72 2.93
C HIS A 352 -13.19 -5.07 1.54
N GLY A 353 -14.33 -4.44 1.21
CA GLY A 353 -14.53 -3.63 0.01
C GLY A 353 -13.78 -2.29 0.03
N ALA A 354 -13.76 -1.59 -1.10
CA ALA A 354 -13.09 -0.29 -1.22
C ALA A 354 -13.80 0.77 -0.35
N GLY A 355 -13.03 1.50 0.47
CA GLY A 355 -13.56 2.52 1.38
C GLY A 355 -14.19 1.96 2.66
N VAL A 356 -14.06 0.66 2.94
CA VAL A 356 -14.61 0.01 4.14
C VAL A 356 -13.51 -0.24 5.16
N GLU A 357 -13.72 0.11 6.43
CA GLU A 357 -12.80 -0.30 7.50
C GLU A 357 -13.08 -1.74 7.96
N ALA A 358 -12.06 -2.45 8.43
CA ALA A 358 -12.20 -3.80 9.00
C ALA A 358 -13.30 -3.89 10.07
N ARG A 359 -13.48 -2.83 10.85
CA ARG A 359 -14.49 -2.75 11.90
C ARG A 359 -15.91 -2.74 11.36
N ASN A 360 -16.16 -2.06 10.24
CA ASN A 360 -17.46 -2.07 9.58
C ASN A 360 -17.71 -3.44 8.96
N GLN A 361 -16.68 -4.03 8.35
CA GLN A 361 -16.74 -5.37 7.78
C GLN A 361 -17.10 -6.41 8.85
N ALA A 362 -16.38 -6.47 9.98
CA ALA A 362 -16.67 -7.43 11.05
C ALA A 362 -18.09 -7.28 11.62
N ARG A 363 -18.55 -6.04 11.83
CA ARG A 363 -19.89 -5.76 12.38
C ARG A 363 -21.03 -6.08 11.42
N ALA A 364 -20.75 -6.26 10.13
CA ALA A 364 -21.75 -6.70 9.16
C ALA A 364 -22.02 -8.22 9.23
N TYR A 365 -21.16 -8.98 9.92
CA TYR A 365 -21.37 -10.41 10.17
C TYR A 365 -22.05 -10.65 11.52
N LYS A 366 -23.04 -11.54 11.53
CA LYS A 366 -23.55 -12.15 12.77
C LYS A 366 -22.55 -13.19 13.28
N SER A 367 -22.34 -13.22 14.59
CA SER A 367 -21.58 -14.28 15.27
C SER A 367 -22.17 -15.65 14.98
N LYS A 368 -21.30 -16.66 14.84
CA LYS A 368 -21.66 -18.04 14.51
C LYS A 368 -21.16 -18.98 15.61
N ASP A 369 -21.86 -20.07 15.88
CA ASP A 369 -21.48 -21.02 16.94
C ASP A 369 -20.23 -21.86 16.60
N TRP A 370 -19.87 -21.97 15.33
CA TRP A 370 -18.81 -22.87 14.86
C TRP A 370 -17.54 -22.17 14.33
N THR A 371 -17.51 -20.85 14.15
CA THR A 371 -16.34 -20.13 13.59
C THR A 371 -16.15 -18.70 14.08
N ASP A 372 -14.90 -18.31 14.29
CA ASP A 372 -14.48 -16.91 14.45
C ASP A 372 -14.29 -16.26 13.06
N ILE A 373 -14.81 -15.05 12.87
CA ILE A 373 -14.65 -14.29 11.61
C ILE A 373 -13.69 -13.12 11.85
N ILE A 374 -12.63 -13.06 11.05
CA ILE A 374 -11.49 -12.16 11.22
C ILE A 374 -11.44 -11.21 10.02
N ALA A 375 -11.72 -9.92 10.25
CA ALA A 375 -11.65 -8.88 9.23
C ALA A 375 -10.28 -8.20 9.23
N ALA A 376 -9.50 -8.42 8.16
CA ALA A 376 -8.23 -7.72 7.93
C ALA A 376 -8.46 -6.27 7.45
N THR A 377 -7.43 -5.41 7.49
CA THR A 377 -7.59 -3.96 7.23
C THR A 377 -7.09 -3.50 5.87
N ASN A 378 -6.40 -4.34 5.10
CA ASN A 378 -5.66 -3.91 3.90
C ASN A 378 -4.75 -2.70 4.22
N ARG A 379 -4.37 -2.57 5.49
CA ARG A 379 -3.76 -1.41 6.15
C ARG A 379 -4.59 -0.11 6.13
N ARG A 380 -5.53 0.07 5.21
CA ARG A 380 -6.45 1.23 5.06
C ARG A 380 -7.72 0.84 4.29
N PRO A 381 -8.81 1.64 4.39
CA PRO A 381 -10.07 1.39 3.67
C PRO A 381 -9.96 1.17 2.16
N TYR A 382 -9.07 1.90 1.48
CA TYR A 382 -8.70 1.63 0.08
C TYR A 382 -7.39 0.86 -0.02
N GLY A 383 -6.41 1.20 0.83
CA GLY A 383 -5.16 0.48 1.00
C GLY A 383 -4.44 0.21 -0.32
N PHE A 384 -4.11 -1.06 -0.52
CA PHE A 384 -3.37 -1.55 -1.68
C PHE A 384 -4.19 -2.54 -2.53
N ASN A 385 -5.52 -2.44 -2.49
CA ASN A 385 -6.44 -3.33 -3.21
C ASN A 385 -6.25 -4.83 -2.93
N TRP A 386 -5.76 -5.20 -1.73
CA TRP A 386 -5.40 -6.58 -1.36
C TRP A 386 -4.25 -7.22 -2.15
N GLU A 387 -3.69 -6.51 -3.13
CA GLU A 387 -2.41 -6.84 -3.75
C GLU A 387 -1.25 -6.26 -2.91
N GLU A 388 0.00 -6.58 -3.27
CA GLU A 388 1.20 -5.97 -2.68
C GLU A 388 1.27 -6.02 -1.15
N TRP A 389 1.24 -4.88 -0.44
CA TRP A 389 1.23 -4.87 1.03
C TRP A 389 -0.12 -5.27 1.62
N GLY A 390 -1.21 -5.16 0.87
CA GLY A 390 -2.55 -5.59 1.28
C GLY A 390 -2.63 -7.10 1.51
N ARG A 391 -2.01 -7.90 0.63
CA ARG A 391 -1.91 -9.36 0.85
C ARG A 391 -1.04 -9.72 2.04
N MET A 392 0.04 -8.98 2.26
CA MET A 392 0.93 -9.22 3.40
C MET A 392 0.20 -8.93 4.70
N ASP A 393 -0.55 -7.81 4.77
CA ASP A 393 -1.41 -7.48 5.91
C ASP A 393 -2.45 -8.59 6.18
N ALA A 394 -3.12 -9.10 5.14
CA ALA A 394 -4.06 -10.21 5.28
C ALA A 394 -3.39 -11.48 5.87
N LEU A 395 -2.15 -11.79 5.44
CA LEU A 395 -1.39 -12.92 5.97
C LEU A 395 -0.86 -12.69 7.39
N GLU A 396 -0.43 -11.47 7.74
CA GLU A 396 -0.05 -11.11 9.10
C GLU A 396 -1.25 -11.23 10.05
N VAL A 397 -2.42 -10.73 9.64
CA VAL A 397 -3.68 -10.87 10.37
C VAL A 397 -4.06 -12.34 10.53
N LEU A 398 -3.97 -13.15 9.46
CA LEU A 398 -4.24 -14.59 9.55
C LEU A 398 -3.29 -15.28 10.53
N ALA A 399 -2.00 -14.98 10.47
CA ALA A 399 -1.00 -15.55 11.38
C ALA A 399 -1.28 -15.17 12.85
N GLU A 400 -1.58 -13.90 13.11
CA GLU A 400 -1.88 -13.41 14.45
C GLU A 400 -3.19 -13.97 14.99
N ALA A 401 -4.23 -14.02 14.17
CA ALA A 401 -5.50 -14.64 14.54
C ALA A 401 -5.33 -16.14 14.83
N LYS A 402 -4.54 -16.88 14.05
CA LYS A 402 -4.25 -18.29 14.32
C LYS A 402 -3.51 -18.49 15.65
N ARG A 403 -2.59 -17.58 15.99
CA ARG A 403 -1.87 -17.61 17.27
C ARG A 403 -2.82 -17.42 18.45
N ILE A 404 -3.79 -16.50 18.31
CA ILE A 404 -4.74 -16.14 19.37
C ILE A 404 -5.86 -17.18 19.51
N TYR A 405 -6.51 -17.54 18.40
CA TYR A 405 -7.73 -18.36 18.40
C TYR A 405 -7.47 -19.85 18.21
N GLN A 406 -6.28 -20.25 17.76
CA GLN A 406 -5.86 -21.64 17.58
C GLN A 406 -6.91 -22.50 16.85
N PRO A 407 -7.40 -22.08 15.66
CA PRO A 407 -8.36 -22.88 14.91
C PRO A 407 -7.72 -24.20 14.44
N ASP A 408 -8.55 -25.16 14.07
CA ASP A 408 -8.14 -26.29 13.26
C ASP A 408 -7.57 -25.76 11.94
N ASN A 409 -6.29 -26.05 11.70
CA ASN A 409 -5.58 -25.58 10.52
C ASN A 409 -6.18 -26.10 9.22
N SER A 410 -7.00 -27.16 9.25
CA SER A 410 -7.73 -27.65 8.08
C SER A 410 -9.01 -26.86 7.79
N LYS A 411 -9.50 -26.02 8.71
CA LYS A 411 -10.79 -25.31 8.62
C LYS A 411 -10.63 -23.80 8.59
N ILE A 412 -9.84 -23.34 7.63
CA ILE A 412 -9.61 -21.91 7.38
C ILE A 412 -10.28 -21.55 6.05
N TYR A 413 -11.08 -20.49 6.04
CA TYR A 413 -11.85 -20.06 4.86
C TYR A 413 -11.59 -18.59 4.54
N LEU A 414 -11.93 -18.19 3.32
CA LEU A 414 -11.70 -16.84 2.83
C LEU A 414 -12.94 -16.29 2.12
N THR A 415 -13.33 -15.06 2.44
CA THR A 415 -14.42 -14.37 1.74
C THR A 415 -14.22 -12.85 1.74
N GLY A 416 -15.04 -12.14 0.97
CA GLY A 416 -15.00 -10.69 0.87
C GLY A 416 -15.94 -10.19 -0.21
N HIS A 417 -16.28 -8.90 -0.14
CA HIS A 417 -17.23 -8.26 -1.05
C HIS A 417 -16.59 -7.12 -1.84
N SER A 418 -16.92 -6.95 -3.13
CA SER A 418 -16.40 -5.87 -4.00
C SER A 418 -14.88 -5.96 -4.17
N MET A 419 -14.10 -4.95 -3.75
CA MET A 419 -12.63 -5.03 -3.63
C MET A 419 -12.19 -6.22 -2.75
N GLY A 420 -12.99 -6.58 -1.74
CA GLY A 420 -12.78 -7.79 -0.94
C GLY A 420 -13.11 -9.07 -1.69
N GLY A 421 -14.05 -9.04 -2.64
CA GLY A 421 -14.29 -10.15 -3.56
C GLY A 421 -13.08 -10.37 -4.48
N HIS A 422 -12.51 -9.27 -5.00
CA HIS A 422 -11.21 -9.31 -5.69
C HIS A 422 -10.10 -9.88 -4.80
N GLY A 423 -9.96 -9.38 -3.57
CA GLY A 423 -8.98 -9.90 -2.61
C GLY A 423 -9.17 -11.39 -2.30
N SER A 424 -10.41 -11.87 -2.30
CA SER A 424 -10.72 -13.29 -2.09
C SER A 424 -10.26 -14.15 -3.26
N TRP A 425 -10.49 -13.69 -4.48
CA TRP A 425 -9.94 -14.31 -5.69
C TRP A 425 -8.41 -14.32 -5.68
N PHE A 426 -7.81 -13.17 -5.37
CA PHE A 426 -6.37 -12.98 -5.40
C PHE A 426 -5.67 -13.83 -4.34
N LEU A 427 -6.05 -13.73 -3.07
CA LEU A 427 -5.44 -14.53 -2.00
C LEU A 427 -5.67 -16.04 -2.18
N GLY A 428 -6.87 -16.43 -2.64
CA GLY A 428 -7.21 -17.84 -2.89
C GLY A 428 -6.35 -18.47 -4.00
N THR A 429 -6.16 -17.76 -5.10
CA THR A 429 -5.29 -18.23 -6.20
C THR A 429 -3.80 -18.12 -5.89
N THR A 430 -3.41 -17.14 -5.06
CA THR A 430 -1.99 -16.90 -4.70
C THR A 430 -1.49 -17.86 -3.62
N TYR A 431 -2.35 -18.30 -2.70
CA TYR A 431 -2.00 -19.16 -1.57
C TYR A 431 -2.93 -20.38 -1.47
N PRO A 432 -2.86 -21.29 -2.47
CA PRO A 432 -3.82 -22.40 -2.62
C PRO A 432 -3.79 -23.42 -1.47
N ASP A 433 -2.74 -23.42 -0.66
CA ASP A 433 -2.56 -24.30 0.51
C ASP A 433 -3.16 -23.73 1.81
N LYS A 434 -3.70 -22.50 1.81
CA LYS A 434 -4.12 -21.79 3.04
C LYS A 434 -5.61 -21.84 3.34
N PHE A 435 -6.45 -22.17 2.36
CA PHE A 435 -7.90 -22.05 2.47
C PHE A 435 -8.62 -23.31 2.00
N ALA A 436 -9.46 -23.86 2.86
CA ALA A 436 -10.32 -25.01 2.55
C ALA A 436 -11.36 -24.66 1.49
N ALA A 437 -11.88 -23.43 1.56
CA ALA A 437 -12.79 -22.88 0.58
C ALA A 437 -12.69 -21.35 0.52
N VAL A 438 -12.99 -20.80 -0.66
CA VAL A 438 -13.00 -19.37 -0.95
C VAL A 438 -14.37 -18.95 -1.47
N ALA A 439 -14.89 -17.83 -0.99
CA ALA A 439 -16.18 -17.28 -1.43
C ALA A 439 -16.07 -15.80 -1.84
N PRO A 440 -15.68 -15.52 -3.08
CA PRO A 440 -15.64 -14.17 -3.62
C PRO A 440 -17.06 -13.65 -3.92
N SER A 441 -17.40 -12.50 -3.35
CA SER A 441 -18.70 -11.85 -3.53
C SER A 441 -18.58 -10.53 -4.29
N ALA A 442 -19.36 -10.36 -5.37
CA ALA A 442 -19.41 -9.14 -6.18
C ALA A 442 -18.02 -8.59 -6.60
N GLY A 443 -17.04 -9.48 -6.83
CA GLY A 443 -15.64 -9.12 -7.05
C GLY A 443 -15.19 -9.27 -8.49
N TYR A 444 -14.22 -8.45 -8.90
CA TYR A 444 -13.50 -8.62 -10.16
C TYR A 444 -12.24 -9.49 -9.94
N PRO A 445 -11.93 -10.46 -10.83
CA PRO A 445 -10.74 -11.29 -10.67
C PRO A 445 -9.46 -10.49 -10.91
N ASP A 446 -9.35 -9.73 -12.00
CA ASP A 446 -8.13 -9.00 -12.37
C ASP A 446 -8.33 -7.48 -12.28
N ILE A 447 -7.62 -6.79 -11.39
CA ILE A 447 -7.76 -5.33 -11.23
C ILE A 447 -7.34 -4.54 -12.48
N ALA A 448 -6.26 -4.99 -13.15
CA ALA A 448 -5.75 -4.35 -14.35
C ALA A 448 -6.74 -4.43 -15.53
N ALA A 449 -7.58 -5.47 -15.59
CA ALA A 449 -8.60 -5.64 -16.63
C ALA A 449 -9.97 -5.05 -16.24
N TYR A 450 -10.13 -4.60 -14.99
CA TYR A 450 -11.41 -4.08 -14.47
C TYR A 450 -11.65 -2.61 -14.82
N GLY A 451 -10.59 -1.79 -14.91
CA GLY A 451 -10.69 -0.37 -15.24
C GLY A 451 -11.09 -0.10 -16.70
N ARG A 452 -11.86 0.97 -16.95
CA ARG A 452 -12.31 1.38 -18.30
C ARG A 452 -11.22 2.08 -19.15
N GLY A 453 -9.95 1.98 -18.77
CA GLY A 453 -8.86 2.74 -19.39
C GLY A 453 -8.03 1.89 -20.36
N ARG A 454 -7.97 2.29 -21.64
CA ARG A 454 -7.00 1.82 -22.64
C ARG A 454 -5.54 2.26 -22.33
N GLY A 455 -5.25 2.63 -21.09
CA GLY A 455 -3.98 3.26 -20.74
C GLY A 455 -2.79 2.32 -20.94
N ASP A 456 -2.98 1.03 -20.67
CA ASP A 456 -1.97 0.01 -20.94
C ASP A 456 -1.89 -0.36 -22.44
N ASP A 457 -3.02 -0.37 -23.17
CA ASP A 457 -3.02 -0.58 -24.65
C ASP A 457 -2.16 0.47 -25.38
N MET A 458 -2.13 1.71 -24.86
CA MET A 458 -1.28 2.77 -25.39
C MET A 458 0.21 2.52 -25.11
N HIS A 459 0.53 1.92 -23.97
CA HIS A 459 1.89 1.55 -23.59
C HIS A 459 2.39 0.30 -24.31
N ASP A 460 1.51 -0.59 -24.77
CA ASP A 460 1.87 -1.84 -25.45
C ASP A 460 2.69 -1.65 -26.73
N LYS A 461 2.67 -0.45 -27.31
CA LYS A 461 3.49 -0.09 -28.47
C LYS A 461 4.95 0.22 -28.12
N ASN A 462 5.28 0.41 -26.84
CA ASN A 462 6.62 0.72 -26.35
C ASN A 462 7.28 -0.54 -25.75
N SER A 463 8.44 -0.94 -26.28
CA SER A 463 9.15 -2.15 -25.84
C SER A 463 9.53 -2.13 -24.35
N ASN A 464 9.79 -0.94 -23.78
CA ASN A 464 10.15 -0.78 -22.37
C ASN A 464 8.98 -1.09 -21.43
N TYR A 465 7.74 -1.17 -21.94
CA TYR A 465 6.57 -1.50 -21.13
C TYR A 465 6.51 -2.97 -20.71
N ASN A 466 7.14 -3.88 -21.45
CA ASN A 466 7.06 -5.32 -21.18
C ASN A 466 7.58 -5.69 -19.78
N ALA A 467 8.60 -4.99 -19.29
CA ALA A 467 9.09 -5.18 -17.93
C ALA A 467 8.04 -4.82 -16.87
N PHE A 468 7.24 -3.78 -17.12
CA PHE A 468 6.16 -3.38 -16.21
C PHE A 468 4.99 -4.35 -16.22
N LYS A 469 4.63 -4.86 -17.41
CA LYS A 469 3.63 -5.95 -17.51
C LYS A 469 4.03 -7.17 -16.72
N ARG A 470 5.28 -7.62 -16.86
CA ARG A 470 5.83 -8.72 -16.05
C ARG A 470 5.79 -8.38 -14.56
N GLY A 471 6.26 -7.20 -14.15
CA GLY A 471 6.18 -6.74 -12.77
C GLY A 471 4.76 -6.79 -12.18
N GLY A 472 3.73 -6.62 -13.01
CA GLY A 472 2.31 -6.69 -12.63
C GLY A 472 1.64 -8.06 -12.79
N ASN A 473 2.34 -9.09 -13.29
CA ASN A 473 1.76 -10.42 -13.54
C ASN A 473 1.30 -11.13 -12.26
N GLY A 474 1.88 -10.77 -11.11
CA GLY A 474 1.46 -11.28 -9.80
C GLY A 474 -0.04 -11.14 -9.56
N GLY A 475 -0.65 -10.02 -9.97
CA GLY A 475 -2.08 -9.71 -9.82
C GLY A 475 -3.01 -10.27 -10.91
N ARG A 476 -2.58 -11.27 -11.71
CA ARG A 476 -3.37 -11.84 -12.81
C ARG A 476 -4.09 -13.11 -12.38
N VAL A 477 -5.06 -12.97 -11.48
CA VAL A 477 -5.90 -14.02 -10.90
C VAL A 477 -6.40 -15.03 -11.93
N ILE A 478 -6.90 -14.61 -13.10
CA ILE A 478 -7.43 -15.57 -14.09
C ILE A 478 -6.34 -16.53 -14.56
N SER A 479 -5.10 -16.05 -14.68
CA SER A 479 -3.95 -16.87 -15.08
C SER A 479 -3.50 -17.82 -13.98
N LEU A 480 -3.86 -17.54 -12.72
CA LEU A 480 -3.56 -18.32 -11.52
C LEU A 480 -4.74 -19.20 -11.07
N ALA A 481 -5.90 -19.12 -11.74
CA ALA A 481 -7.10 -19.86 -11.36
C ALA A 481 -6.93 -21.38 -11.18
N PRO A 482 -6.07 -22.09 -11.95
CA PRO A 482 -5.81 -23.52 -11.75
C PRO A 482 -5.39 -23.89 -10.31
N ASN A 483 -4.76 -22.96 -9.60
CA ASN A 483 -4.33 -23.16 -8.20
C ASN A 483 -5.50 -23.42 -7.25
N LEU A 484 -6.74 -23.05 -7.61
CA LEU A 484 -7.92 -23.29 -6.78
C LEU A 484 -8.34 -24.76 -6.73
N LYS A 485 -7.72 -25.65 -7.52
CA LYS A 485 -8.14 -27.05 -7.72
C LYS A 485 -8.47 -27.84 -6.45
N GLN A 486 -7.79 -27.54 -5.33
CA GLN A 486 -7.96 -28.25 -4.06
C GLN A 486 -8.91 -27.56 -3.07
N SER A 487 -9.35 -26.33 -3.36
CA SER A 487 -10.23 -25.55 -2.48
C SER A 487 -11.66 -25.55 -3.04
N GLY A 488 -12.67 -25.58 -2.17
CA GLY A 488 -14.05 -25.30 -2.60
C GLY A 488 -14.19 -23.84 -3.06
N VAL A 489 -14.96 -23.57 -4.12
CA VAL A 489 -15.17 -22.19 -4.60
C VAL A 489 -16.66 -21.84 -4.62
N TYR A 490 -17.05 -20.76 -3.93
CA TYR A 490 -18.42 -20.23 -3.98
C TYR A 490 -18.46 -18.84 -4.63
N VAL A 491 -18.98 -18.76 -5.85
CA VAL A 491 -19.13 -17.49 -6.58
C VAL A 491 -20.49 -16.86 -6.27
N PHE A 492 -20.49 -15.67 -5.69
CA PHE A 492 -21.72 -14.96 -5.32
C PHE A 492 -21.78 -13.56 -5.91
N HIS A 493 -22.90 -13.17 -6.52
CA HIS A 493 -23.03 -11.85 -7.15
C HIS A 493 -24.49 -11.38 -7.18
N GLY A 494 -24.75 -10.07 -7.07
CA GLY A 494 -26.08 -9.51 -7.34
C GLY A 494 -26.36 -9.44 -8.85
N SER A 495 -27.52 -9.93 -9.32
CA SER A 495 -27.84 -9.94 -10.76
C SER A 495 -28.08 -8.57 -11.40
N ALA A 496 -28.28 -7.52 -10.59
CA ALA A 496 -28.50 -6.14 -11.00
C ALA A 496 -27.34 -5.20 -10.60
N ASP A 497 -26.16 -5.74 -10.27
CA ASP A 497 -24.99 -4.96 -9.87
C ASP A 497 -24.48 -4.05 -11.02
N SER A 498 -24.56 -2.73 -10.80
CA SER A 498 -24.11 -1.70 -11.74
C SER A 498 -22.70 -1.15 -11.42
N VAL A 499 -22.12 -1.53 -10.28
CA VAL A 499 -20.78 -1.12 -9.86
C VAL A 499 -19.77 -2.14 -10.36
N VAL A 500 -19.91 -3.41 -9.97
CA VAL A 500 -19.13 -4.53 -10.49
C VAL A 500 -20.06 -5.40 -11.32
N SER A 501 -19.94 -5.33 -12.65
CA SER A 501 -20.83 -6.09 -13.54
C SER A 501 -20.84 -7.60 -13.21
N PRO A 502 -22.01 -8.27 -13.18
CA PRO A 502 -22.12 -9.72 -13.00
C PRO A 502 -21.39 -10.54 -14.07
N SER A 503 -21.01 -9.90 -15.19
CA SER A 503 -20.12 -10.49 -16.19
C SER A 503 -18.79 -10.98 -15.60
N GLN A 504 -18.29 -10.36 -14.51
CA GLN A 504 -17.08 -10.81 -13.82
C GLN A 504 -17.27 -12.18 -13.16
N ALA A 505 -18.38 -12.38 -12.44
CA ALA A 505 -18.74 -13.68 -11.85
C ALA A 505 -19.00 -14.75 -12.94
N ARG A 506 -19.72 -14.38 -14.01
CA ARG A 506 -19.97 -15.30 -15.15
C ARG A 506 -18.67 -15.73 -15.83
N ARG A 507 -17.72 -14.81 -16.01
CA ARG A 507 -16.38 -15.11 -16.55
C ARG A 507 -15.63 -16.10 -15.66
N MET A 508 -15.63 -15.91 -14.34
CA MET A 508 -14.98 -16.87 -13.44
C MET A 508 -15.69 -18.22 -13.43
N ARG A 509 -17.02 -18.25 -13.53
CA ARG A 509 -17.79 -19.50 -13.71
C ARG A 509 -17.36 -20.25 -14.98
N GLU A 510 -17.17 -19.55 -16.09
CA GLU A 510 -16.69 -20.15 -17.35
C GLU A 510 -15.25 -20.67 -17.26
N VAL A 511 -14.39 -19.98 -16.51
CA VAL A 511 -13.01 -20.41 -16.25
C VAL A 511 -13.01 -21.67 -15.38
N LEU A 512 -13.71 -21.65 -14.25
CA LEU A 512 -13.79 -22.77 -13.32
C LEU A 512 -14.47 -23.99 -13.95
N GLY A 513 -15.52 -23.80 -14.74
CA GLY A 513 -16.24 -24.88 -15.43
C GLY A 513 -15.40 -25.72 -16.40
N LYS A 514 -14.16 -25.29 -16.73
CA LYS A 514 -13.23 -26.04 -17.57
C LYS A 514 -12.41 -27.09 -16.81
N PHE A 515 -12.23 -26.94 -15.50
CA PHE A 515 -11.29 -27.78 -14.75
C PHE A 515 -11.68 -28.04 -13.28
N HIS A 516 -12.49 -27.18 -12.66
CA HIS A 516 -12.72 -27.19 -11.22
C HIS A 516 -13.84 -28.17 -10.84
N PRO A 517 -13.59 -29.18 -10.00
CA PRO A 517 -14.58 -30.21 -9.69
C PRO A 517 -15.62 -29.78 -8.65
N ASP A 518 -15.31 -28.77 -7.83
CA ASP A 518 -16.08 -28.41 -6.63
C ASP A 518 -16.33 -26.90 -6.51
N PHE A 519 -17.25 -26.38 -7.31
CA PHE A 519 -17.65 -24.98 -7.19
C PHE A 519 -19.17 -24.78 -7.25
N CYS A 520 -19.62 -23.76 -6.52
CA CYS A 520 -20.98 -23.25 -6.53
C CYS A 520 -21.01 -21.86 -7.17
N TYR A 521 -22.11 -21.53 -7.83
CA TYR A 521 -22.33 -20.21 -8.39
C TYR A 521 -23.78 -19.80 -8.15
N TYR A 522 -23.98 -18.60 -7.62
CA TYR A 522 -25.30 -18.05 -7.36
C TYR A 522 -25.34 -16.55 -7.67
N GLU A 523 -26.25 -16.17 -8.57
CA GLU A 523 -26.61 -14.77 -8.82
C GLU A 523 -27.89 -14.43 -8.06
N TYR A 524 -27.80 -13.51 -7.09
CA TYR A 524 -28.92 -13.06 -6.28
C TYR A 524 -29.92 -12.26 -7.15
N PRO A 525 -31.17 -12.75 -7.32
CA PRO A 525 -32.16 -12.07 -8.16
C PRO A 525 -32.47 -10.65 -7.70
N GLY A 526 -32.31 -9.67 -8.58
CA GLY A 526 -32.52 -8.25 -8.27
C GLY A 526 -31.49 -7.62 -7.32
N GLY A 527 -30.48 -8.38 -6.85
CA GLY A 527 -29.44 -7.84 -5.98
C GLY A 527 -28.59 -6.80 -6.72
N GLU A 528 -28.50 -5.59 -6.17
CA GLU A 528 -27.63 -4.52 -6.67
C GLU A 528 -26.16 -4.76 -6.25
N HIS A 529 -25.32 -3.72 -6.16
CA HIS A 529 -23.97 -3.89 -5.62
C HIS A 529 -23.99 -4.23 -4.13
N TRP A 530 -24.91 -3.64 -3.38
CA TRP A 530 -25.14 -3.96 -1.98
C TRP A 530 -26.63 -4.29 -1.81
N PHE A 531 -26.95 -5.44 -1.23
CA PHE A 531 -28.33 -5.91 -1.03
C PHE A 531 -28.52 -6.44 0.39
N GLY A 532 -28.19 -5.59 1.37
CA GLY A 532 -28.31 -5.90 2.80
C GLY A 532 -27.13 -6.70 3.35
N ASP A 533 -27.34 -7.29 4.54
CA ASP A 533 -26.35 -8.14 5.22
C ASP A 533 -25.93 -9.34 4.37
N HIS A 534 -26.84 -9.88 3.55
CA HIS A 534 -26.55 -10.96 2.60
C HIS A 534 -25.36 -10.68 1.67
N SER A 535 -25.02 -9.42 1.38
CA SER A 535 -23.85 -9.08 0.56
C SER A 535 -22.54 -9.66 1.15
N VAL A 536 -22.48 -9.83 2.46
CA VAL A 536 -21.33 -10.36 3.20
C VAL A 536 -21.66 -11.59 4.05
N ASP A 537 -22.86 -11.68 4.64
CA ASP A 537 -23.27 -12.69 5.62
C ASP A 537 -24.31 -13.69 5.06
N TRP A 538 -24.11 -14.16 3.83
CA TRP A 538 -25.01 -15.09 3.14
C TRP A 538 -24.92 -16.53 3.72
N PRO A 539 -25.99 -17.09 4.33
CA PRO A 539 -25.90 -18.39 5.02
C PRO A 539 -25.38 -19.57 4.19
N PRO A 540 -25.75 -19.73 2.90
CA PRO A 540 -25.21 -20.80 2.05
C PRO A 540 -23.69 -20.78 1.86
N ILE A 541 -23.02 -19.62 1.92
CA ILE A 541 -21.55 -19.56 1.90
C ILE A 541 -20.98 -20.23 3.15
N PHE A 542 -21.56 -19.98 4.31
CA PHE A 542 -21.09 -20.54 5.57
C PHE A 542 -21.43 -22.03 5.71
N GLU A 543 -22.58 -22.45 5.20
CA GLU A 543 -22.90 -23.87 5.05
C GLU A 543 -21.89 -24.57 4.13
N PHE A 544 -21.56 -23.96 2.99
CA PHE A 544 -20.52 -24.46 2.08
C PHE A 544 -19.18 -24.59 2.81
N PHE A 545 -18.70 -23.53 3.47
CA PHE A 545 -17.47 -23.56 4.27
C PHE A 545 -17.44 -24.71 5.27
N SER A 546 -18.50 -24.90 6.05
CA SER A 546 -18.56 -25.94 7.10
C SER A 546 -18.29 -27.38 6.61
N ARG A 547 -18.42 -27.63 5.30
CA ARG A 547 -18.25 -28.94 4.64
C ARG A 547 -16.86 -29.16 4.04
N HIS A 548 -16.00 -28.15 4.01
CA HIS A 548 -14.69 -28.23 3.38
C HIS A 548 -13.56 -28.28 4.40
N SER A 549 -12.48 -28.95 4.03
CA SER A 549 -11.24 -28.99 4.80
C SER A 549 -10.06 -28.92 3.84
N ILE A 550 -8.97 -28.26 4.24
CA ILE A 550 -7.70 -28.30 3.50
C ILE A 550 -7.18 -29.74 3.52
N PRO A 551 -6.96 -30.38 2.36
CA PRO A 551 -6.41 -31.73 2.30
C PRO A 551 -4.98 -31.79 2.88
N GLN A 552 -4.58 -32.94 3.41
CA GLN A 552 -3.18 -33.14 3.78
C GLN A 552 -2.33 -33.27 2.50
N ALA A 553 -1.07 -32.83 2.54
CA ALA A 553 -0.17 -32.89 1.38
C ALA A 553 -0.07 -34.29 0.76
N LYS A 554 -0.04 -35.35 1.58
CA LYS A 554 -0.05 -36.76 1.13
C LYS A 554 -1.29 -37.15 0.32
N ASP A 555 -2.42 -36.46 0.51
CA ASP A 555 -3.70 -36.74 -0.14
C ASP A 555 -3.85 -35.94 -1.46
N VAL A 556 -3.01 -34.93 -1.69
CA VAL A 556 -2.99 -34.13 -2.92
C VAL A 556 -2.18 -34.87 -4.00
N LYS A 557 -2.89 -35.57 -4.88
CA LYS A 557 -2.29 -36.42 -5.93
C LYS A 557 -1.97 -35.71 -7.22
N GLU A 558 -2.60 -34.57 -7.51
CA GLU A 558 -2.37 -33.81 -8.73
C GLU A 558 -2.30 -32.32 -8.41
N ILE A 559 -1.27 -31.66 -8.94
CA ILE A 559 -1.03 -30.22 -8.81
C ILE A 559 -0.91 -29.63 -10.21
N ASP A 560 -1.60 -28.51 -10.45
CA ASP A 560 -1.53 -27.68 -11.67
C ASP A 560 -1.18 -26.25 -11.25
N PHE A 561 0.08 -26.07 -10.84
CA PHE A 561 0.53 -24.87 -10.16
C PHE A 561 0.98 -23.81 -11.15
N HIS A 562 0.38 -22.63 -11.02
CA HIS A 562 0.67 -21.44 -11.78
C HIS A 562 1.18 -20.34 -10.85
N THR A 563 2.32 -19.74 -11.16
CA THR A 563 2.81 -18.56 -10.43
C THR A 563 3.53 -17.60 -11.35
N ALA A 564 3.34 -16.31 -11.17
CA ALA A 564 4.10 -15.29 -11.88
C ALA A 564 5.38 -14.90 -11.14
N SER A 565 5.43 -15.03 -9.82
CA SER A 565 6.56 -14.59 -9.01
C SER A 565 6.70 -15.44 -7.75
N PRO A 566 7.82 -16.15 -7.59
CA PRO A 566 8.19 -16.82 -6.33
C PRO A 566 8.16 -15.92 -5.09
N ALA A 567 8.34 -14.60 -5.22
CA ALA A 567 8.21 -13.67 -4.08
C ALA A 567 6.76 -13.41 -3.62
N ILE A 568 5.77 -13.80 -4.44
CA ILE A 568 4.35 -13.57 -4.17
C ILE A 568 3.66 -14.91 -3.88
N SER A 569 3.85 -15.89 -4.75
CA SER A 569 3.26 -17.23 -4.66
C SER A 569 4.32 -18.28 -5.00
N PRO A 570 5.10 -18.77 -4.02
CA PRO A 570 6.10 -19.78 -4.28
C PRO A 570 5.58 -21.22 -4.19
N THR A 571 4.45 -21.46 -3.53
CA THR A 571 4.07 -22.81 -3.08
C THR A 571 2.64 -23.18 -3.49
N ASP A 572 2.49 -24.43 -3.94
CA ASP A 572 1.23 -25.16 -3.99
C ASP A 572 1.43 -26.55 -3.37
N TYR A 573 0.88 -26.75 -2.16
CA TYR A 573 1.13 -27.91 -1.29
C TYR A 573 2.61 -28.30 -1.18
N TRP A 574 2.99 -29.44 -1.77
CA TRP A 574 4.33 -30.02 -1.70
C TRP A 574 5.22 -29.62 -2.89
N VAL A 575 4.77 -28.72 -3.75
CA VAL A 575 5.54 -28.16 -4.88
C VAL A 575 5.88 -26.70 -4.58
N ASN A 576 7.14 -26.34 -4.71
CA ASN A 576 7.62 -24.98 -4.50
C ASN A 576 8.55 -24.52 -5.65
N VAL A 577 8.27 -23.36 -6.23
CA VAL A 577 9.08 -22.72 -7.27
C VAL A 577 9.95 -21.65 -6.62
N GLU A 578 11.27 -21.82 -6.69
CA GLU A 578 12.23 -20.90 -6.08
C GLU A 578 12.86 -19.96 -7.11
N GLN A 579 13.07 -20.42 -8.35
CA GLN A 579 13.66 -19.62 -9.43
C GLN A 579 12.99 -19.88 -10.77
N GLN A 580 12.92 -18.83 -11.59
CA GLN A 580 12.39 -18.86 -12.95
C GLN A 580 13.52 -18.70 -13.98
N ILE A 581 13.21 -18.98 -15.24
CA ILE A 581 14.12 -18.70 -16.37
C ILE A 581 14.00 -17.21 -16.74
N LYS A 582 12.76 -16.71 -16.81
CA LYS A 582 12.36 -15.33 -17.02
C LYS A 582 11.66 -14.83 -15.75
N PRO A 583 12.30 -13.96 -14.95
CA PRO A 583 11.69 -13.41 -13.74
C PRO A 583 10.35 -12.74 -14.05
N TYR A 584 9.37 -12.93 -13.15
CA TYR A 584 8.07 -12.28 -13.20
C TYR A 584 7.17 -12.67 -14.41
N ASP A 585 7.62 -13.59 -15.26
CA ASP A 585 6.78 -14.24 -16.26
C ASP A 585 6.10 -15.49 -15.65
N PHE A 586 5.05 -16.02 -16.25
CA PHE A 586 4.34 -17.17 -15.67
C PHE A 586 5.17 -18.46 -15.70
N SER A 587 5.23 -19.14 -14.56
CA SER A 587 5.67 -20.52 -14.43
C SER A 587 4.45 -21.43 -14.33
N ASN A 588 4.53 -22.59 -14.98
CA ASN A 588 3.47 -23.60 -14.98
C ASN A 588 4.08 -24.98 -14.70
N ILE A 589 3.60 -25.63 -13.65
CA ILE A 589 4.07 -26.95 -13.24
C ILE A 589 2.86 -27.86 -13.05
N LYS A 590 2.81 -28.95 -13.82
CA LYS A 590 1.85 -30.04 -13.62
C LYS A 590 2.55 -31.26 -13.07
N VAL A 591 2.09 -31.73 -11.92
CA VAL A 591 2.68 -32.88 -11.23
C VAL A 591 1.60 -33.88 -10.83
N ASN A 592 1.88 -35.16 -11.03
CA ASN A 592 1.05 -36.28 -10.61
C ASN A 592 1.84 -37.19 -9.67
N LEU A 593 1.24 -37.56 -8.55
CA LEU A 593 1.78 -38.53 -7.59
C LEU A 593 1.05 -39.87 -7.75
N SER A 594 1.79 -40.92 -8.06
CA SER A 594 1.28 -42.30 -8.12
C SER A 594 2.24 -43.23 -7.39
N ASN A 595 1.76 -43.90 -6.34
CA ASN A 595 2.62 -44.65 -5.40
C ASN A 595 3.78 -43.77 -4.92
N ASP A 596 5.03 -44.19 -5.14
CA ASP A 596 6.24 -43.43 -4.79
C ASP A 596 6.83 -42.66 -5.98
N THR A 597 6.08 -42.55 -7.09
CA THR A 597 6.51 -41.86 -8.30
C THR A 597 5.84 -40.51 -8.44
N ILE A 598 6.66 -39.46 -8.50
CA ILE A 598 6.27 -38.08 -8.78
C ILE A 598 6.58 -37.80 -10.25
N LYS A 599 5.54 -37.65 -11.06
CA LYS A 599 5.67 -37.38 -12.49
C LYS A 599 5.36 -35.91 -12.78
N VAL A 600 6.39 -35.15 -13.14
CA VAL A 600 6.28 -33.78 -13.64
C VAL A 600 5.95 -33.84 -15.12
N THR A 601 4.66 -33.68 -15.45
CA THR A 601 4.15 -33.80 -16.82
C THR A 601 4.25 -32.49 -17.61
N LYS A 602 4.37 -31.36 -16.91
CA LYS A 602 4.62 -30.04 -17.49
C LYS A 602 5.51 -29.23 -16.55
N ILE A 603 6.49 -28.54 -17.11
CA ILE A 603 7.34 -27.59 -16.40
C ILE A 603 7.78 -26.49 -17.35
N GLU A 604 7.32 -25.27 -17.09
CA GLU A 604 7.60 -24.08 -17.91
C GLU A 604 8.13 -22.96 -17.03
N ASN A 605 9.16 -22.26 -17.52
CA ASN A 605 9.76 -21.11 -16.85
C ASN A 605 10.20 -21.39 -15.39
N VAL A 606 10.86 -22.52 -15.14
CA VAL A 606 11.40 -22.88 -13.82
C VAL A 606 12.86 -23.27 -13.97
N THR A 607 13.71 -22.72 -13.10
CA THR A 607 15.14 -23.05 -13.00
C THR A 607 15.46 -23.78 -11.69
N LEU A 608 14.70 -23.52 -10.62
CA LEU A 608 14.87 -24.18 -9.32
C LEU A 608 13.49 -24.54 -8.75
N LEU A 609 13.28 -25.84 -8.55
CA LEU A 609 12.05 -26.44 -8.03
C LEU A 609 12.37 -27.22 -6.75
N VAL A 610 11.55 -27.07 -5.72
CA VAL A 610 11.65 -27.84 -4.48
C VAL A 610 10.39 -28.69 -4.31
N LEU A 611 10.57 -29.98 -4.09
CA LEU A 611 9.48 -30.90 -3.73
C LEU A 611 9.60 -31.31 -2.27
N ASP A 612 8.55 -31.08 -1.48
CA ASP A 612 8.49 -31.47 -0.07
C ASP A 612 8.09 -32.95 0.09
N ILE A 613 8.99 -33.84 -0.34
CA ILE A 613 8.79 -35.30 -0.28
C ILE A 613 8.42 -35.80 1.12
N PRO A 614 9.02 -35.30 2.24
CA PRO A 614 8.62 -35.71 3.57
C PRO A 614 7.14 -35.48 3.88
N ALA A 615 6.54 -34.41 3.33
CA ALA A 615 5.12 -34.12 3.52
C ALA A 615 4.18 -35.14 2.85
N LEU A 616 4.69 -35.93 1.90
CA LEU A 616 3.92 -36.97 1.20
C LEU A 616 3.78 -38.28 1.99
N ALA A 617 4.60 -38.48 3.03
CA ALA A 617 4.60 -39.70 3.86
C ALA A 617 4.58 -41.01 3.03
N LEU A 618 5.43 -41.07 2.00
CA LEU A 618 5.50 -42.20 1.08
C LEU A 618 5.96 -43.49 1.79
N PRO A 619 5.40 -44.66 1.43
CA PRO A 619 5.68 -45.93 2.11
C PRO A 619 7.12 -46.43 1.94
N ASN A 620 7.78 -46.09 0.82
CA ASN A 620 9.14 -46.54 0.54
C ASN A 620 10.20 -45.54 1.02
N ALA A 621 11.44 -46.03 1.19
CA ALA A 621 12.57 -45.19 1.62
C ALA A 621 13.08 -44.25 0.51
N GLN A 622 12.69 -44.50 -0.74
CA GLN A 622 13.10 -43.74 -1.93
C GLN A 622 11.86 -43.35 -2.73
N ALA A 623 11.81 -42.09 -3.16
CA ALA A 623 10.87 -41.59 -4.15
C ALA A 623 11.54 -41.59 -5.54
N THR A 624 10.74 -41.84 -6.57
CA THR A 624 11.13 -41.68 -7.97
C THR A 624 10.55 -40.38 -8.50
N ILE A 625 11.36 -39.57 -9.18
CA ILE A 625 10.94 -38.30 -9.79
C ILE A 625 11.19 -38.40 -11.29
N ASP A 626 10.11 -38.39 -12.07
CA ASP A 626 10.16 -38.33 -13.52
C ASP A 626 9.95 -36.88 -13.98
N ILE A 627 10.98 -36.26 -14.55
CA ILE A 627 10.98 -34.85 -14.94
C ILE A 627 11.72 -34.67 -16.28
N ALA A 628 11.06 -34.07 -17.26
CA ALA A 628 11.64 -33.77 -18.58
C ALA A 628 12.36 -34.97 -19.26
N GLY A 629 11.81 -36.18 -19.11
CA GLY A 629 12.40 -37.42 -19.66
C GLY A 629 13.56 -38.01 -18.84
N GLN A 630 13.89 -37.42 -17.68
CA GLN A 630 14.83 -37.95 -16.71
C GLN A 630 14.10 -38.64 -15.56
N THR A 631 14.68 -39.74 -15.08
CA THR A 631 14.25 -40.42 -13.84
C THR A 631 15.32 -40.22 -12.78
N LEU A 632 14.93 -39.59 -11.66
CA LEU A 632 15.79 -39.26 -10.53
C LEU A 632 15.28 -40.00 -9.28
N SER A 633 16.17 -40.33 -8.34
CA SER A 633 15.80 -40.98 -7.08
C SER A 633 16.24 -40.15 -5.89
N VAL A 634 15.34 -39.95 -4.92
CA VAL A 634 15.57 -39.11 -3.73
C VAL A 634 15.04 -39.83 -2.47
N PRO A 635 15.79 -39.82 -1.35
CA PRO A 635 15.29 -40.37 -0.09
C PRO A 635 14.02 -39.66 0.37
N THR A 636 13.00 -40.42 0.79
CA THR A 636 11.69 -39.85 1.20
C THR A 636 11.76 -38.98 2.46
N ALA A 637 12.83 -39.12 3.25
CA ALA A 637 13.11 -38.27 4.41
C ALA A 637 13.67 -36.88 4.06
N LYS A 638 13.92 -36.56 2.78
CA LYS A 638 14.53 -35.30 2.35
C LYS A 638 13.67 -34.59 1.30
N LYS A 639 13.68 -33.25 1.33
CA LYS A 639 13.17 -32.45 0.21
C LYS A 639 14.03 -32.69 -1.04
N ALA A 640 13.41 -32.74 -2.21
CA ALA A 640 14.13 -32.79 -3.47
C ALA A 640 14.33 -31.36 -3.98
N ILE A 641 15.58 -30.89 -4.05
CA ILE A 641 15.93 -29.59 -4.63
C ILE A 641 16.44 -29.86 -6.04
N LEU A 642 15.65 -29.50 -7.05
CA LEU A 642 15.89 -29.78 -8.46
C LEU A 642 16.30 -28.48 -9.16
N ALA A 643 17.52 -28.44 -9.69
CA ALA A 643 18.04 -27.30 -10.44
C ALA A 643 18.22 -27.66 -11.91
N LEU A 644 17.80 -26.78 -12.81
CA LEU A 644 18.04 -26.88 -14.24
C LEU A 644 19.43 -26.30 -14.56
N GLU A 645 20.35 -27.14 -15.03
CA GLU A 645 21.68 -26.74 -15.48
C GLU A 645 21.89 -27.21 -16.93
N GLY A 646 21.99 -26.24 -17.85
CA GLY A 646 21.93 -26.53 -19.27
C GLY A 646 20.56 -27.08 -19.67
N ASP A 647 20.52 -28.31 -20.17
CA ASP A 647 19.31 -29.03 -20.60
C ASP A 647 18.89 -30.14 -19.62
N LYS A 648 19.51 -30.21 -18.42
CA LYS A 648 19.30 -31.31 -17.46
C LYS A 648 18.92 -30.83 -16.07
N TRP A 649 18.01 -31.56 -15.44
CA TRP A 649 17.66 -31.43 -14.04
C TRP A 649 18.61 -32.24 -13.15
N LEU A 650 19.14 -31.59 -12.12
CA LEU A 650 20.06 -32.17 -11.15
C LEU A 650 19.52 -31.99 -9.74
N ILE A 651 19.75 -33.00 -8.88
CA ILE A 651 19.47 -32.91 -7.45
C ILE A 651 20.61 -32.15 -6.77
N LYS A 652 20.26 -31.17 -5.93
CA LYS A 652 21.20 -30.38 -5.12
C LYS A 652 20.99 -30.63 -3.63
N ASP A 653 22.06 -30.51 -2.85
CA ASP A 653 22.01 -30.65 -1.39
C ASP A 653 21.46 -29.40 -0.68
N GLY A 654 21.39 -28.26 -1.38
CA GLY A 654 20.93 -26.99 -0.84
C GLY A 654 20.77 -25.91 -1.90
N MET A 655 20.19 -24.78 -1.52
CA MET A 655 20.02 -23.60 -2.37
C MET A 655 21.13 -22.57 -2.12
N ASN A 656 21.56 -21.88 -3.16
CA ASN A 656 22.46 -20.73 -3.01
C ASN A 656 21.66 -19.48 -2.63
N LEU A 657 21.61 -19.14 -1.34
CA LEU A 657 20.86 -17.99 -0.83
C LEU A 657 21.42 -16.62 -1.25
N LYS A 658 22.59 -16.59 -1.92
CA LYS A 658 23.11 -15.38 -2.58
C LYS A 658 22.43 -15.11 -3.92
N HIS A 659 21.82 -16.12 -4.53
CA HIS A 659 21.01 -15.97 -5.73
C HIS A 659 19.59 -15.52 -5.35
N LYS A 660 18.78 -15.19 -6.35
CA LYS A 660 17.34 -15.02 -6.21
C LYS A 660 16.71 -16.31 -5.68
N TYR A 661 15.76 -16.19 -4.77
CA TYR A 661 14.89 -17.29 -4.34
C TYR A 661 13.60 -16.68 -3.78
N SER A 662 12.59 -17.49 -3.43
CA SER A 662 11.27 -16.99 -3.06
C SER A 662 11.29 -15.90 -1.98
N ALA A 663 12.12 -16.02 -0.94
CA ALA A 663 12.18 -15.01 0.13
C ALA A 663 12.95 -13.73 -0.26
N ARG A 664 13.71 -13.75 -1.36
CA ARG A 664 14.43 -12.60 -1.90
C ARG A 664 14.57 -12.73 -3.42
N TYR A 665 13.49 -12.42 -4.14
CA TYR A 665 13.40 -12.68 -5.58
C TYR A 665 13.62 -11.45 -6.48
N GLY A 666 13.55 -10.25 -5.90
CA GLY A 666 13.55 -8.99 -6.65
C GLY A 666 12.16 -8.32 -6.63
N GLY A 667 11.90 -7.45 -7.59
CA GLY A 667 10.80 -6.51 -7.66
C GLY A 667 11.11 -5.28 -6.82
N PHE A 668 11.21 -4.09 -7.43
CA PHE A 668 11.59 -2.87 -6.72
C PHE A 668 10.72 -2.61 -5.47
N LYS A 669 9.42 -2.92 -5.57
CA LYS A 669 8.45 -2.75 -4.48
C LYS A 669 8.76 -3.62 -3.25
N ASN A 670 9.39 -4.78 -3.43
CA ASN A 670 9.76 -5.66 -2.32
C ASN A 670 10.84 -5.05 -1.40
N ALA A 671 11.58 -4.02 -1.85
CA ALA A 671 12.50 -3.27 -0.99
C ALA A 671 11.79 -2.53 0.17
N TYR A 672 10.47 -2.33 0.08
CA TYR A 672 9.65 -1.65 1.09
C TYR A 672 8.91 -2.66 2.01
N THR A 673 9.51 -3.83 2.22
CA THR A 673 9.02 -4.87 3.15
C THR A 673 10.10 -5.20 4.19
N ASN A 674 9.92 -6.24 5.02
CA ASN A 674 10.93 -6.73 5.96
C ASN A 674 11.52 -5.63 6.86
N ASN A 675 10.62 -4.99 7.60
CA ASN A 675 10.87 -3.89 8.52
C ASN A 675 11.75 -2.81 7.88
N VAL A 676 11.34 -2.25 6.75
CA VAL A 676 12.19 -1.36 5.95
C VAL A 676 12.68 -0.11 6.72
N VAL A 677 13.90 0.35 6.43
CA VAL A 677 14.45 1.65 6.86
C VAL A 677 14.82 2.52 5.65
N PHE A 678 14.54 3.82 5.72
CA PHE A 678 14.88 4.81 4.69
C PHE A 678 16.13 5.60 5.09
N VAL A 679 17.11 5.66 4.20
CA VAL A 679 18.43 6.24 4.46
C VAL A 679 18.73 7.33 3.43
N TYR A 680 18.67 8.60 3.84
CA TYR A 680 18.91 9.74 2.95
C TYR A 680 20.34 10.26 3.00
N SER A 681 20.82 10.77 1.86
CA SER A 681 22.18 11.29 1.69
C SER A 681 22.45 12.55 2.50
N THR A 682 23.65 12.68 3.05
CA THR A 682 24.12 13.93 3.70
C THR A 682 25.45 14.45 3.18
N ASN A 683 26.09 13.74 2.24
CA ASN A 683 27.43 14.06 1.73
C ASN A 683 27.42 14.80 0.38
N GLY A 684 26.24 15.23 -0.10
CA GLY A 684 26.08 16.01 -1.33
C GLY A 684 26.15 17.52 -1.11
N THR A 685 25.81 18.27 -2.16
CA THR A 685 25.53 19.70 -2.09
C THR A 685 24.30 19.99 -1.23
N ALA A 686 24.12 21.25 -0.80
CA ALA A 686 22.94 21.64 -0.02
C ALA A 686 21.61 21.28 -0.71
N LYS A 687 21.52 21.46 -2.04
CA LYS A 687 20.34 21.12 -2.84
C LYS A 687 20.09 19.61 -2.89
N GLU A 688 21.14 18.81 -3.07
CA GLU A 688 21.01 17.35 -3.10
C GLU A 688 20.59 16.80 -1.74
N ASN A 689 21.20 17.29 -0.66
CA ASN A 689 20.87 16.87 0.69
C ASN A 689 19.42 17.26 1.06
N GLU A 690 18.99 18.48 0.72
CA GLU A 690 17.61 18.92 0.91
C GLU A 690 16.63 18.06 0.11
N TRP A 691 16.93 17.78 -1.16
CA TRP A 691 16.09 16.95 -2.03
C TRP A 691 15.93 15.53 -1.49
N TYR A 692 17.02 14.81 -1.22
CA TYR A 692 16.94 13.41 -0.81
C TYR A 692 16.37 13.25 0.61
N GLN A 693 16.60 14.21 1.49
CA GLN A 693 15.90 14.25 2.78
C GLN A 693 14.39 14.42 2.58
N ASN A 694 13.97 15.36 1.71
CA ASN A 694 12.55 15.55 1.43
C ASN A 694 11.95 14.35 0.69
N LYS A 695 12.68 13.73 -0.23
CA LYS A 695 12.19 12.57 -0.99
C LYS A 695 11.96 11.35 -0.10
N ALA A 696 12.86 11.12 0.87
CA ALA A 696 12.67 10.07 1.88
C ALA A 696 11.47 10.37 2.80
N ARG A 697 11.28 11.65 3.18
CA ARG A 697 10.08 12.10 3.92
C ARG A 697 8.81 11.85 3.11
N PHE A 698 8.78 12.28 1.87
CA PHE A 698 7.64 12.14 0.98
C PHE A 698 7.20 10.68 0.84
N ASP A 699 8.13 9.75 0.61
CA ASP A 699 7.78 8.33 0.54
C ASP A 699 7.26 7.77 1.88
N ALA A 700 7.80 8.24 3.00
CA ALA A 700 7.30 7.86 4.32
C ALA A 700 5.90 8.42 4.58
N GLU A 701 5.62 9.65 4.13
CA GLU A 701 4.28 10.26 4.16
C GLU A 701 3.28 9.44 3.33
N THR A 702 3.66 9.01 2.12
CA THR A 702 2.82 8.16 1.27
C THR A 702 2.53 6.80 1.91
N PHE A 703 3.55 6.16 2.51
CA PHE A 703 3.35 4.90 3.23
C PHE A 703 2.46 5.07 4.46
N TYR A 704 2.63 6.17 5.18
CA TYR A 704 1.78 6.55 6.31
C TYR A 704 0.31 6.73 5.87
N TYR A 705 0.10 7.53 4.82
CA TYR A 705 -1.23 7.86 4.32
C TYR A 705 -1.94 6.63 3.77
N ARG A 706 -1.33 5.95 2.78
CA ARG A 706 -1.93 4.82 2.06
C ARG A 706 -1.92 3.52 2.84
N GLY A 707 -0.92 3.31 3.69
CA GLY A 707 -0.66 2.03 4.34
C GLY A 707 -0.62 2.07 5.85
N ASN A 708 -1.07 3.14 6.50
CA ASN A 708 -0.99 3.28 7.96
C ASN A 708 0.45 3.00 8.48
N GLY A 709 1.46 3.33 7.68
CA GLY A 709 2.85 2.97 7.92
C GLY A 709 3.59 3.89 8.89
N SER A 710 4.73 3.42 9.38
CA SER A 710 5.61 4.17 10.29
C SER A 710 7.09 3.81 10.10
N ILE A 711 7.61 4.17 8.94
CA ILE A 711 8.98 3.84 8.52
C ILE A 711 10.01 4.70 9.26
N ASP A 712 11.15 4.09 9.63
CA ASP A 712 12.31 4.84 10.12
C ASP A 712 12.96 5.61 8.97
N VAL A 713 13.07 6.93 9.11
CA VAL A 713 13.75 7.80 8.14
C VAL A 713 14.97 8.43 8.81
N ILE A 714 16.16 8.05 8.37
CA ILE A 714 17.44 8.40 9.03
C ILE A 714 18.45 8.95 8.04
N ALA A 715 19.38 9.75 8.55
CA ALA A 715 20.55 10.17 7.78
C ALA A 715 21.49 8.97 7.52
N ASP A 716 22.18 8.98 6.38
CA ASP A 716 23.22 8.00 6.05
C ASP A 716 24.34 7.88 7.10
N THR A 717 24.59 8.94 7.87
CA THR A 717 25.55 8.94 8.99
C THR A 717 25.13 8.09 10.18
N GLU A 718 23.83 7.81 10.31
CA GLU A 718 23.28 7.01 11.41
C GLU A 718 23.16 5.53 11.06
N TYR A 719 23.28 5.20 9.77
CA TYR A 719 23.13 3.83 9.30
C TYR A 719 24.38 3.00 9.61
N SER A 720 24.16 1.82 10.16
CA SER A 720 25.15 0.75 10.21
C SER A 720 24.44 -0.61 10.20
N VAL A 721 25.11 -1.62 9.65
CA VAL A 721 24.60 -2.99 9.60
C VAL A 721 24.29 -3.53 11.00
N ALA A 722 25.08 -3.15 12.01
CA ALA A 722 24.87 -3.57 13.40
C ALA A 722 23.62 -2.95 14.04
N LYS A 723 23.27 -1.71 13.68
CA LYS A 723 22.08 -1.01 14.22
C LYS A 723 20.79 -1.44 13.51
N TYR A 724 20.88 -1.82 12.24
CA TYR A 724 19.75 -2.23 11.39
C TYR A 724 19.98 -3.61 10.77
N PRO A 725 20.18 -4.66 11.59
CA PRO A 725 20.46 -6.00 11.07
C PRO A 725 19.22 -6.57 10.38
N ASP A 726 19.44 -7.25 9.26
CA ASP A 726 18.42 -8.02 8.53
C ASP A 726 17.15 -7.23 8.11
N ARG A 727 17.24 -5.91 8.03
CA ARG A 727 16.18 -5.04 7.53
C ARG A 727 16.39 -4.75 6.06
N ASN A 728 15.30 -4.59 5.31
CA ASN A 728 15.43 -3.93 4.02
C ASN A 728 15.84 -2.46 4.20
N VAL A 729 16.63 -1.96 3.26
CA VAL A 729 17.15 -0.59 3.29
C VAL A 729 16.79 0.10 1.98
N VAL A 730 16.14 1.25 2.01
CA VAL A 730 15.97 2.09 0.82
C VAL A 730 16.91 3.29 0.91
N ILE A 731 17.83 3.38 -0.04
CA ILE A 731 18.80 4.46 -0.15
C ILE A 731 18.22 5.57 -1.02
N TYR A 732 18.23 6.79 -0.49
CA TYR A 732 17.92 8.03 -1.23
C TYR A 732 19.23 8.77 -1.45
N GLY A 733 19.72 8.76 -2.69
CA GLY A 733 21.04 9.27 -3.06
C GLY A 733 21.85 8.28 -3.90
N ASN A 734 23.02 8.71 -4.32
CA ASN A 734 23.94 7.95 -5.19
C ASN A 734 25.30 7.71 -4.49
N LYS A 735 26.23 7.08 -5.20
CA LYS A 735 27.53 6.67 -4.63
C LYS A 735 28.40 7.83 -4.14
N ASP A 736 28.20 9.03 -4.69
CA ASP A 736 29.03 10.20 -4.41
C ASP A 736 28.50 10.98 -3.20
N ASN A 737 27.19 10.90 -2.91
CA ASN A 737 26.53 11.68 -1.86
C ASN A 737 25.95 10.87 -0.69
N ASN A 738 25.81 9.54 -0.79
CA ASN A 738 25.26 8.70 0.26
C ASN A 738 26.30 7.71 0.83
N ARG A 739 26.64 7.86 2.11
CA ARG A 739 27.68 7.06 2.79
C ARG A 739 27.32 5.58 2.93
N ALA A 740 26.03 5.22 2.91
CA ALA A 740 25.61 3.83 2.99
C ALA A 740 25.91 3.06 1.69
N TRP A 741 26.11 3.75 0.56
CA TRP A 741 26.35 3.13 -0.75
C TRP A 741 27.56 2.21 -0.76
N SER A 742 28.71 2.66 -0.22
CA SER A 742 29.93 1.85 -0.22
C SER A 742 29.83 0.59 0.64
N VAL A 743 28.93 0.59 1.63
CA VAL A 743 28.66 -0.55 2.51
C VAL A 743 27.73 -1.55 1.83
N LEU A 744 26.69 -1.05 1.16
CA LEU A 744 25.57 -1.86 0.67
C LEU A 744 25.66 -2.24 -0.81
N LEU A 745 26.24 -1.37 -1.64
CA LEU A 745 26.11 -1.42 -3.11
C LEU A 745 27.43 -1.35 -3.87
N LYS A 746 28.59 -1.40 -3.19
CA LYS A 746 29.92 -1.37 -3.85
C LYS A 746 30.09 -2.42 -4.95
N ASN A 747 29.42 -3.57 -4.81
CA ASN A 747 29.49 -4.71 -5.73
C ASN A 747 28.23 -4.82 -6.61
N SER A 748 27.32 -3.85 -6.56
CA SER A 748 26.17 -3.82 -7.44
C SER A 748 26.65 -3.67 -8.90
N PRO A 749 26.10 -4.42 -9.87
CA PRO A 749 26.40 -4.24 -11.28
C PRO A 749 25.81 -2.93 -11.83
N ILE A 750 25.00 -2.22 -11.02
CA ILE A 750 24.54 -0.86 -11.26
C ILE A 750 25.28 0.10 -10.33
N GLN A 751 25.96 1.08 -10.91
CA GLN A 751 26.60 2.19 -10.17
C GLN A 751 26.03 3.52 -10.66
N VAL A 752 25.63 4.38 -9.72
CA VAL A 752 25.07 5.70 -9.98
C VAL A 752 26.00 6.73 -9.37
N GLY A 753 26.40 7.74 -10.15
CA GLY A 753 27.16 8.87 -9.67
C GLY A 753 26.77 10.16 -10.40
N LYS A 754 27.53 11.21 -10.17
CA LYS A 754 27.32 12.50 -10.82
C LYS A 754 27.50 12.38 -12.34
N GLY A 755 26.45 12.75 -13.09
CA GLY A 755 26.43 12.76 -14.55
C GLY A 755 26.46 11.38 -15.24
N VAL A 756 26.43 10.26 -14.49
CA VAL A 756 26.60 8.93 -15.08
C VAL A 756 25.91 7.81 -14.31
N ILE A 757 25.33 6.86 -15.05
CA ILE A 757 24.89 5.55 -14.55
C ILE A 757 25.55 4.46 -15.39
N THR A 758 26.16 3.46 -14.76
CA THR A 758 26.66 2.25 -15.43
C THR A 758 25.82 1.05 -15.00
N ALA A 759 25.37 0.23 -15.94
CA ALA A 759 24.59 -0.98 -15.67
C ALA A 759 24.92 -2.08 -16.69
N GLY A 760 25.38 -3.25 -16.22
CA GLY A 760 25.63 -4.43 -17.08
C GLY A 760 26.52 -4.15 -18.30
N GLY A 761 27.57 -3.34 -18.12
CA GLY A 761 28.50 -2.93 -19.19
C GLY A 761 28.03 -1.76 -20.05
N ARG A 762 26.77 -1.30 -19.92
CA ARG A 762 26.25 -0.08 -20.57
C ARG A 762 26.57 1.15 -19.72
N THR A 763 26.80 2.28 -20.37
CA THR A 763 27.03 3.58 -19.73
C THR A 763 26.00 4.58 -20.25
N PHE A 764 25.29 5.24 -19.33
CA PHE A 764 24.34 6.30 -19.59
C PHE A 764 24.90 7.59 -19.01
N THR A 765 24.97 8.65 -19.81
CA THR A 765 25.54 9.95 -19.39
C THR A 765 24.50 11.07 -19.48
N GLY A 766 24.57 12.00 -18.54
CA GLY A 766 23.68 13.14 -18.42
C GLY A 766 23.39 13.47 -16.96
N ASP A 767 23.02 14.72 -16.67
CA ASP A 767 22.62 15.18 -15.34
C ASP A 767 21.09 15.03 -15.10
N ASP A 768 20.38 14.51 -16.10
CA ASP A 768 18.93 14.33 -16.16
C ASP A 768 18.49 12.87 -15.94
N LEU A 769 19.42 11.96 -15.64
CA LEU A 769 19.11 10.55 -15.42
C LEU A 769 18.65 10.29 -13.98
N GLY A 770 17.52 9.60 -13.83
CA GLY A 770 17.01 9.01 -12.60
C GLY A 770 16.98 7.48 -12.68
N THR A 771 16.93 6.82 -11.53
CA THR A 771 16.84 5.35 -11.47
C THR A 771 16.16 4.86 -10.21
N TYR A 772 15.43 3.75 -10.37
CA TYR A 772 14.98 2.88 -9.29
C TYR A 772 15.55 1.48 -9.51
N PHE A 773 16.13 0.86 -8.47
CA PHE A 773 16.46 -0.56 -8.54
C PHE A 773 16.50 -1.24 -7.17
N VAL A 774 16.41 -2.57 -7.15
CA VAL A 774 16.58 -3.42 -5.95
C VAL A 774 17.78 -4.34 -6.09
N TYR A 775 18.55 -4.52 -5.02
CA TYR A 775 19.74 -5.38 -4.99
C TYR A 775 19.83 -6.15 -3.65
N PRO A 776 20.43 -7.34 -3.56
CA PRO A 776 20.52 -8.06 -2.29
C PRO A 776 21.34 -7.30 -1.25
N HIS A 777 20.86 -7.29 -0.01
CA HIS A 777 21.64 -6.77 1.11
C HIS A 777 22.84 -7.69 1.38
N PRO A 778 24.09 -7.18 1.35
CA PRO A 778 25.29 -8.03 1.32
C PRO A 778 25.54 -8.84 2.60
N ASN A 779 24.93 -8.42 3.72
CA ASN A 779 25.04 -9.07 5.03
C ASN A 779 23.76 -9.78 5.48
N SER A 780 22.85 -10.10 4.55
CA SER A 780 21.63 -10.84 4.83
C SER A 780 21.32 -11.82 3.70
N ASN A 781 20.58 -12.88 4.02
CA ASN A 781 20.06 -13.82 3.03
C ASN A 781 18.66 -13.42 2.53
N THR A 782 17.89 -12.66 3.31
CA THR A 782 16.48 -12.32 3.06
C THR A 782 16.30 -10.85 2.69
N ALA A 783 17.10 -9.96 3.26
CA ALA A 783 16.96 -8.52 3.09
C ALA A 783 17.50 -8.03 1.73
N SER A 784 16.90 -6.94 1.26
CA SER A 784 17.21 -6.25 0.02
C SER A 784 17.49 -4.76 0.26
N VAL A 785 18.17 -4.15 -0.71
CA VAL A 785 18.48 -2.72 -0.77
C VAL A 785 17.73 -2.14 -1.97
N GLY A 786 16.78 -1.25 -1.71
CA GLY A 786 16.16 -0.41 -2.74
C GLY A 786 16.97 0.87 -2.96
N VAL A 787 16.96 1.40 -4.17
CA VAL A 787 17.67 2.63 -4.52
C VAL A 787 16.73 3.59 -5.23
N VAL A 788 16.71 4.83 -4.75
CA VAL A 788 16.07 5.99 -5.37
C VAL A 788 17.16 7.04 -5.60
N ALA A 789 17.64 7.15 -6.83
CA ALA A 789 18.84 7.93 -7.13
C ALA A 789 18.74 8.70 -8.46
N GLY A 790 19.62 9.67 -8.62
CA GLY A 790 19.76 10.46 -9.84
C GLY A 790 21.19 10.98 -10.00
N THR A 791 21.47 11.52 -11.19
CA THR A 791 22.81 11.92 -11.64
C THR A 791 23.09 13.42 -11.53
N GLY A 792 22.05 14.25 -11.37
CA GLY A 792 22.11 15.70 -11.22
C GLY A 792 20.77 16.26 -10.76
N ASP A 793 20.58 17.60 -10.80
CA ASP A 793 19.38 18.26 -10.26
C ASP A 793 18.10 17.82 -10.98
N ALA A 794 18.14 17.74 -12.32
CA ALA A 794 17.02 17.25 -13.12
C ALA A 794 16.76 15.76 -12.87
N GLY A 795 17.82 14.94 -12.86
CA GLY A 795 17.72 13.49 -12.66
C GLY A 795 17.22 13.09 -11.27
N MET A 796 17.65 13.79 -10.21
CA MET A 796 17.13 13.56 -8.87
C MET A 796 15.66 14.01 -8.77
N ARG A 797 15.28 15.13 -9.38
CA ARG A 797 13.89 15.60 -9.41
C ARG A 797 12.98 14.73 -10.27
N ALA A 798 13.54 14.02 -11.26
CA ALA A 798 12.83 12.99 -12.01
C ALA A 798 12.30 11.86 -11.10
N THR A 799 12.85 11.69 -9.90
CA THR A 799 12.34 10.72 -8.92
C THR A 799 11.09 11.20 -8.17
N SER A 800 10.50 12.35 -8.50
CA SER A 800 9.35 12.90 -7.77
C SER A 800 8.15 11.95 -7.69
N PRO A 801 7.75 11.22 -8.75
CA PRO A 801 6.65 10.26 -8.66
C PRO A 801 7.07 9.02 -7.87
N ASN A 802 6.26 8.64 -6.89
CA ASN A 802 6.46 7.44 -6.07
C ASN A 802 5.37 6.38 -6.30
N ASN A 803 4.92 6.25 -7.55
CA ASN A 803 3.86 5.32 -7.97
C ASN A 803 4.21 3.83 -7.72
N TYR A 804 5.46 3.51 -7.35
CA TYR A 804 5.83 2.21 -6.81
C TYR A 804 5.22 1.93 -5.43
N ILE A 805 4.77 2.94 -4.68
CA ILE A 805 3.95 2.79 -3.46
C ILE A 805 2.46 2.80 -3.84
N SER A 806 2.08 1.95 -4.79
CA SER A 806 0.69 1.77 -5.24
C SER A 806 0.35 0.30 -5.41
N GLY A 807 -0.90 -0.08 -5.14
CA GLY A 807 -1.35 -1.46 -5.28
C GLY A 807 -1.36 -1.98 -6.73
N ILE A 808 -1.55 -1.11 -7.73
CA ILE A 808 -1.90 -1.50 -9.11
C ILE A 808 -0.69 -1.44 -10.08
N THR A 809 0.47 -0.97 -9.62
CA THR A 809 1.62 -0.73 -10.52
C THR A 809 2.56 -1.92 -10.60
N GLY A 810 3.02 -2.26 -11.80
CA GLY A 810 3.94 -3.36 -12.04
C GLY A 810 5.37 -2.87 -12.18
N PHE A 811 6.11 -2.73 -11.07
CA PHE A 811 7.51 -2.27 -11.14
C PHE A 811 8.47 -3.47 -11.28
N PRO A 812 9.39 -3.47 -12.27
CA PRO A 812 10.41 -4.50 -12.42
C PRO A 812 11.53 -4.35 -11.37
N ASP A 813 12.64 -5.07 -11.51
CA ASP A 813 13.76 -4.94 -10.56
C ASP A 813 14.50 -3.62 -10.70
N LEU A 814 14.64 -3.12 -11.93
CA LEU A 814 15.39 -1.91 -12.22
C LEU A 814 14.78 -1.08 -13.36
N MET A 815 15.02 0.22 -13.31
CA MET A 815 14.78 1.15 -14.39
C MET A 815 15.75 2.32 -14.37
N ILE A 816 16.12 2.81 -15.54
CA ILE A 816 16.87 4.05 -15.75
C ILE A 816 16.09 4.88 -16.75
N TYR A 817 15.94 6.15 -16.47
CA TYR A 817 15.11 7.05 -17.27
C TYR A 817 15.67 8.47 -17.21
N ARG A 818 15.29 9.28 -18.20
CA ARG A 818 15.56 10.72 -18.21
C ARG A 818 14.44 11.49 -17.52
N ALA A 819 14.72 12.73 -17.12
CA ALA A 819 13.74 13.64 -16.53
C ALA A 819 12.49 13.79 -17.41
N ASP A 820 12.63 13.67 -18.73
CA ASP A 820 11.51 13.68 -19.68
C ASP A 820 10.53 12.53 -19.49
N VAL A 821 10.80 11.50 -18.68
CA VAL A 821 9.78 10.51 -18.27
C VAL A 821 8.57 11.19 -17.60
N LEU A 822 8.81 12.31 -16.91
CA LEU A 822 7.77 13.11 -16.26
C LEU A 822 6.87 13.83 -17.29
N LYS A 823 7.34 14.03 -18.51
CA LYS A 823 6.58 14.68 -19.60
C LYS A 823 6.04 13.64 -20.59
N ASP A 824 6.91 12.79 -21.10
CA ASP A 824 6.68 11.90 -22.25
C ASP A 824 6.43 10.43 -21.85
N GLY A 825 6.40 10.13 -20.54
CA GLY A 825 6.14 8.80 -20.03
C GLY A 825 7.23 7.81 -20.46
N LEU A 826 6.82 6.63 -20.94
CA LEU A 826 7.76 5.57 -21.35
C LEU A 826 8.75 5.96 -22.45
N THR A 827 8.50 7.04 -23.20
CA THR A 827 9.46 7.56 -24.18
C THR A 827 10.73 8.09 -23.50
N GLY A 828 10.62 8.62 -22.28
CA GLY A 828 11.77 9.04 -21.46
C GLY A 828 12.48 7.89 -20.74
N MET A 829 12.05 6.63 -20.95
CA MET A 829 12.67 5.45 -20.34
C MET A 829 13.87 4.99 -21.17
N GLU A 830 15.05 4.89 -20.55
CA GLU A 830 16.26 4.37 -21.19
C GLU A 830 16.31 2.85 -21.14
N VAL A 831 15.94 2.28 -19.99
CA VAL A 831 15.96 0.82 -19.77
C VAL A 831 15.07 0.43 -18.59
N ALA A 832 14.44 -0.74 -18.66
CA ALA A 832 13.66 -1.32 -17.57
C ALA A 832 13.65 -2.86 -17.66
N GLY A 833 13.93 -3.55 -16.55
CA GLY A 833 14.00 -5.01 -16.57
C GLY A 833 14.41 -5.65 -15.24
N PHE A 834 14.94 -6.86 -15.35
CA PHE A 834 15.19 -7.77 -14.23
C PHE A 834 16.66 -8.19 -14.16
N PHE A 835 17.13 -8.44 -12.95
CA PHE A 835 18.41 -9.12 -12.74
C PHE A 835 18.29 -10.61 -13.04
N ASP A 836 19.42 -11.20 -13.44
CA ASP A 836 19.61 -12.64 -13.51
C ASP A 836 19.44 -13.30 -12.13
N ASN A 837 19.28 -14.62 -12.08
CA ASN A 837 19.15 -15.35 -10.82
C ASN A 837 20.36 -15.17 -9.89
N ASP A 838 21.55 -14.89 -10.42
CA ASP A 838 22.76 -14.61 -9.65
C ASP A 838 22.94 -13.11 -9.33
N TRP A 839 21.92 -12.29 -9.58
CA TRP A 839 21.91 -10.83 -9.44
C TRP A 839 22.85 -10.07 -10.39
N THR A 840 23.34 -10.74 -11.44
CA THR A 840 24.08 -10.07 -12.51
C THR A 840 23.13 -9.51 -13.58
N LEU A 841 23.72 -8.88 -14.60
CA LEU A 841 23.04 -8.27 -15.73
C LEU A 841 23.64 -8.81 -17.04
N THR A 842 23.89 -10.11 -17.09
CA THR A 842 24.62 -10.77 -18.19
C THR A 842 23.71 -11.25 -19.30
N ASN A 843 22.49 -11.72 -19.00
CA ASN A 843 21.53 -12.17 -20.02
C ASN A 843 20.74 -11.02 -20.66
N GLN A 844 21.01 -9.77 -20.24
CA GLN A 844 20.40 -8.54 -20.78
C GLN A 844 18.88 -8.55 -20.81
N ASP A 845 18.23 -9.17 -19.80
CA ASP A 845 16.80 -9.01 -19.55
C ASP A 845 16.49 -7.63 -18.91
N PHE A 846 17.18 -6.59 -19.39
CA PHE A 846 17.03 -5.18 -19.02
C PHE A 846 17.28 -4.23 -20.18
#